data_AF-A0A158R2L2-F1
#
_entry.id   AF-A0A158R2L2-F1
#
_cell.length_a   1.000
_cell.length_b   1.000
_cell.length_c   1.000
_cell.angle_alpha   90.00
_cell.angle_beta   90.00
_cell.angle_gamma   90.00
#
_symmetry.space_group_name_H-M   'P 1'
#
loop_
_entity.id
_entity.type
_entity.pdbx_description
1 polymer ?
#
loop_
_entity_poly.entity_id
_entity_poly.type
_entity_poly.pdbx_seq_one_letter_code
_entity_poly.pdbx_strand_id
1 'polypeptide(L)'
;MSSASVIYRVTLLLALLPHVLAFPWTKHDPEVKMTVPEIINHWGYPVEIHHVITQDGFILELHRIPHGRSGKSLVSRNLRNGMAMGPTNASRPVVFLQHGLESSSSNWVTNLPHQSAGFVFADAGFDVWLGNMRGNTYSRRHLDLKPNSNKFWEHTWDEMAQYDLPAMIYHALLVSGQPHVYYVGHSQGTLTMFSKLSSDQEFANKIKMFFALAPVGSVRHIRGLLKKLVDDLSSEFTAWTKVFGMQQFLPNNWLTKSVTSGFCGNNALQEELCKHVLFAMCGPDPKGLNKTRLPVYYSHTPAGTSSMNILHWIQMVKRGSVAKFDYGEKENLVKYGQKQPPVYNFGDITGLPIYLYIGGNDWLADNEDIKGYLSPRIKATVQQKTFLPDYNHLDFIWGIHAAEDPEMIQHWGYPVEIHQAITKDGYKLELHRIPYGRNGTREEGRPLVFLQHGLLASSADWVLNLPEQSAGNRYSRKHVRHSWLSAKFWQFSWDEMAEFDLPAMIDKALSVSGQSQVLYVAHSQGTLTAFAKLSTDPSFAQKIKMLFALAPIGKIQHIRGLARTLSFTLAGGVETFTKIFGSREFLPQWMSAPAMEALCQDRKSICIDLLFSITGADQRNFNSSRLPVYVAHFPSGTSTQNMLHWIQMVRKGSLAKFDRGIWLNLLNYGQLSAPSYKLERIPRLPLYLFSGGNDWLADPEDIADYLVKKLNHTIREHIVLPNYNHMDFTWGLRTADEVYRRIIDFAKANDYMRWNVVALAVVAVCSAHTDDPELDMLTPARVAYWNYPSEVHHATTTDGFILEMHRIPYGKVKPENLKGSIFGQTFTKGRPVMFMQHGLESASSDFVSNLPEQSAGMVFADAGFDVWMGNIRGNNYSQNHTRLSRDSNEFWDWSWDEMVKYDLDAMIDYVLSTTGQPTLYYMGHSQGTLIMFSKLSVDQEFAKRIKRFYALAPIGSVKNIKGLLLDLVNAFGNEFDVVENSDLHFQSTRWNFFTKHRALDADGEEGHSVHSTPPEYDFTKITAQTVIYWGDEDWLADPTDITGYLLPRIQGALVQNTMITGYNHLDFTWSIYAAKDIYLEIVQKIKAELGM
;
A
#
# COMPACT_ATOMS: atom_id res chain seq x y z
N MET A 1 -51.70 -34.01 -29.08
CA MET A 1 -50.56 -34.29 -29.98
C MET A 1 -49.88 -35.57 -29.50
N SER A 2 -49.34 -36.42 -30.37
CA SER A 2 -48.87 -37.76 -29.97
C SER A 2 -47.58 -37.73 -29.17
N SER A 3 -47.42 -38.69 -28.25
CA SER A 3 -46.26 -38.84 -27.35
C SER A 3 -44.92 -38.94 -28.09
N ALA A 4 -44.94 -39.40 -29.34
CA ALA A 4 -43.79 -39.44 -30.23
C ALA A 4 -43.19 -38.06 -30.53
N SER A 5 -44.00 -36.98 -30.58
CA SER A 5 -43.50 -35.61 -30.84
C SER A 5 -42.65 -35.07 -29.68
N VAL A 6 -43.05 -35.39 -28.44
CA VAL A 6 -42.32 -34.97 -27.23
C VAL A 6 -41.02 -35.74 -27.11
N ILE A 7 -41.05 -37.06 -27.31
CA ILE A 7 -39.84 -37.89 -27.40
C ILE A 7 -38.94 -37.35 -28.50
N TYR A 8 -39.43 -37.11 -29.72
CA TYR A 8 -38.62 -36.60 -30.83
C TYR A 8 -37.93 -35.26 -30.52
N ARG A 9 -38.58 -34.32 -29.83
CA ARG A 9 -37.99 -33.02 -29.48
C ARG A 9 -36.98 -33.08 -28.33
N VAL A 10 -37.24 -33.91 -27.31
CA VAL A 10 -36.28 -34.16 -26.22
C VAL A 10 -35.09 -34.99 -26.73
N THR A 11 -35.35 -35.97 -27.60
CA THR A 11 -34.31 -36.73 -28.29
C THR A 11 -33.51 -35.84 -29.25
N LEU A 12 -34.09 -34.82 -29.90
CA LEU A 12 -33.30 -33.86 -30.71
C LEU A 12 -32.31 -33.05 -29.84
N LEU A 13 -32.75 -32.62 -28.65
CA LEU A 13 -31.90 -31.93 -27.68
C LEU A 13 -30.80 -32.84 -27.11
N LEU A 14 -31.07 -34.13 -26.94
CA LEU A 14 -30.10 -35.13 -26.49
C LEU A 14 -29.20 -35.70 -27.62
N ALA A 15 -29.67 -35.69 -28.87
CA ALA A 15 -28.96 -36.22 -30.04
C ALA A 15 -27.92 -35.24 -30.63
N LEU A 16 -27.85 -34.01 -30.13
CA LEU A 16 -26.76 -33.08 -30.42
C LEU A 16 -25.50 -33.32 -29.58
N LEU A 17 -25.57 -34.17 -28.54
CA LEU A 17 -24.41 -34.54 -27.70
C LEU A 17 -23.40 -35.52 -28.36
N PRO A 18 -23.78 -36.54 -29.16
CA PRO A 18 -22.83 -37.62 -29.52
C PRO A 18 -21.87 -37.34 -30.70
N HIS A 19 -21.97 -36.21 -31.40
CA HIS A 19 -21.19 -35.97 -32.64
C HIS A 19 -19.80 -35.33 -32.41
N VAL A 20 -19.33 -35.24 -31.16
CA VAL A 20 -17.97 -34.78 -30.80
C VAL A 20 -17.15 -35.96 -30.26
N LEU A 21 -17.01 -37.02 -31.07
CA LEU A 21 -16.22 -38.22 -30.76
C LEU A 21 -15.03 -38.40 -31.72
N ALA A 22 -14.17 -37.40 -31.78
CA ALA A 22 -12.76 -37.47 -32.16
C ALA A 22 -12.06 -36.14 -31.81
N PHE A 23 -10.73 -36.19 -31.72
CA PHE A 23 -9.75 -35.09 -31.57
C PHE A 23 -9.15 -34.86 -30.16
N PRO A 24 -7.83 -34.56 -30.09
CA PRO A 24 -7.04 -34.74 -28.87
C PRO A 24 -7.07 -33.54 -27.91
N TRP A 25 -6.80 -33.87 -26.64
CA TRP A 25 -6.87 -33.04 -25.45
C TRP A 25 -5.84 -31.89 -25.41
N THR A 26 -6.28 -30.69 -25.01
CA THR A 26 -5.42 -29.61 -24.51
C THR A 26 -5.49 -29.54 -22.97
N LYS A 27 -4.52 -28.86 -22.32
CA LYS A 27 -4.44 -28.78 -20.85
C LYS A 27 -5.66 -28.06 -20.26
N HIS A 28 -6.46 -28.75 -19.46
CA HIS A 28 -7.53 -28.14 -18.65
C HIS A 28 -7.02 -27.69 -17.27
N ASP A 29 -7.69 -26.68 -16.72
CA ASP A 29 -7.60 -26.26 -15.32
C ASP A 29 -7.85 -27.46 -14.37
N PRO A 30 -7.01 -27.70 -13.35
CA PRO A 30 -7.12 -28.87 -12.48
C PRO A 30 -8.43 -28.90 -11.68
N GLU A 31 -9.01 -27.74 -11.35
CA GLU A 31 -10.20 -27.61 -10.51
C GLU A 31 -11.48 -28.12 -11.18
N VAL A 32 -11.44 -28.30 -12.51
CA VAL A 32 -12.49 -28.94 -13.31
C VAL A 32 -12.82 -30.35 -12.81
N LYS A 33 -11.80 -31.09 -12.33
CA LYS A 33 -11.91 -32.49 -11.90
C LYS A 33 -11.94 -32.68 -10.39
N MET A 34 -11.60 -31.65 -9.63
CA MET A 34 -11.58 -31.67 -8.16
C MET A 34 -12.99 -31.62 -7.57
N THR A 35 -13.12 -32.10 -6.34
CA THR A 35 -14.22 -31.80 -5.41
C THR A 35 -13.97 -30.47 -4.68
N VAL A 36 -14.97 -29.92 -3.99
CA VAL A 36 -14.81 -28.68 -3.21
C VAL A 36 -13.72 -28.77 -2.12
N PRO A 37 -13.62 -29.86 -1.32
CA PRO A 37 -12.50 -30.04 -0.39
C PRO A 37 -11.13 -30.09 -1.08
N GLU A 38 -11.04 -30.70 -2.26
CA GLU A 38 -9.80 -30.71 -3.05
C GLU A 38 -9.45 -29.33 -3.61
N ILE A 39 -10.43 -28.50 -4.02
CA ILE A 39 -10.22 -27.11 -4.43
C ILE A 39 -9.69 -26.26 -3.26
N ILE A 40 -10.30 -26.40 -2.07
CA ILE A 40 -9.88 -25.66 -0.87
C ILE A 40 -8.44 -26.04 -0.47
N ASN A 41 -8.12 -27.34 -0.46
CA ASN A 41 -6.77 -27.85 -0.22
C ASN A 41 -5.77 -27.45 -1.34
N HIS A 42 -6.18 -27.46 -2.61
CA HIS A 42 -5.36 -27.04 -3.75
C HIS A 42 -4.90 -25.60 -3.60
N TRP A 43 -5.81 -24.73 -3.13
CA TRP A 43 -5.50 -23.35 -2.77
C TRP A 43 -4.83 -23.19 -1.40
N GLY A 44 -4.41 -24.27 -0.73
CA GLY A 44 -3.61 -24.22 0.50
C GLY A 44 -4.37 -23.74 1.75
N TYR A 45 -5.70 -23.83 1.75
CA TYR A 45 -6.53 -23.57 2.92
C TYR A 45 -6.82 -24.88 3.68
N PRO A 46 -6.95 -24.85 5.01
CA PRO A 46 -7.47 -25.98 5.76
C PRO A 46 -8.94 -26.24 5.37
N VAL A 47 -9.33 -27.51 5.29
CA VAL A 47 -10.73 -27.91 5.10
C VAL A 47 -11.14 -28.99 6.08
N GLU A 48 -12.36 -28.87 6.60
CA GLU A 48 -13.05 -29.93 7.33
C GLU A 48 -14.34 -30.28 6.60
N ILE A 49 -14.71 -31.57 6.64
CA ILE A 49 -15.97 -32.09 6.10
C ILE A 49 -16.84 -32.52 7.28
N HIS A 50 -18.06 -32.00 7.34
CA HIS A 50 -19.01 -32.26 8.42
C HIS A 50 -20.29 -32.88 7.88
N HIS A 51 -20.85 -33.85 8.60
CA HIS A 51 -22.11 -34.50 8.23
C HIS A 51 -23.18 -34.22 9.27
N VAL A 52 -24.33 -33.71 8.83
CA VAL A 52 -25.51 -33.47 9.68
C VAL A 52 -26.69 -34.29 9.19
N ILE A 53 -27.53 -34.73 10.12
CA ILE A 53 -28.75 -35.47 9.83
C ILE A 53 -29.93 -34.52 10.08
N THR A 54 -30.77 -34.31 9.07
CA THR A 54 -31.99 -33.50 9.21
C THR A 54 -33.05 -34.27 10.00
N GLN A 55 -34.03 -33.56 10.57
CA GLN A 55 -35.12 -34.20 11.33
C GLN A 55 -35.90 -35.24 10.51
N ASP A 56 -35.99 -35.05 9.20
CA ASP A 56 -36.64 -35.97 8.25
C ASP A 56 -35.69 -36.99 7.60
N GLY A 57 -34.43 -37.07 8.05
CA GLY A 57 -33.52 -38.17 7.75
C GLY A 57 -32.54 -37.99 6.59
N PHE A 58 -32.48 -36.83 5.94
CA PHE A 58 -31.43 -36.51 4.96
C PHE A 58 -30.09 -36.32 5.65
N ILE A 59 -29.01 -36.76 4.99
CA ILE A 59 -27.63 -36.57 5.45
C ILE A 59 -26.98 -35.52 4.56
N LEU A 60 -26.71 -34.35 5.12
CA LEU A 60 -26.11 -33.21 4.42
C LEU A 60 -24.62 -33.14 4.72
N GLU A 61 -23.83 -32.74 3.73
CA GLU A 61 -22.38 -32.62 3.83
C GLU A 61 -21.96 -31.16 3.74
N LEU A 62 -21.46 -30.59 4.84
CA LEU A 62 -20.95 -29.22 4.90
C LEU A 62 -19.44 -29.22 4.72
N HIS A 63 -18.93 -28.17 4.07
CA HIS A 63 -17.50 -27.88 4.02
C HIS A 63 -17.19 -26.70 4.92
N ARG A 64 -16.09 -26.75 5.67
CA ARG A 64 -15.67 -25.68 6.58
C ARG A 64 -14.23 -25.30 6.31
N ILE A 65 -13.95 -24.00 6.24
CA ILE A 65 -12.60 -23.41 6.20
C ILE A 65 -12.38 -22.73 7.57
N PRO A 66 -11.74 -23.42 8.54
CA PRO A 66 -11.68 -22.96 9.93
C PRO A 66 -10.75 -21.74 10.15
N HIS A 67 -9.88 -21.43 9.18
CA HIS A 67 -9.02 -20.25 9.17
C HIS A 67 -8.36 -20.04 7.79
N GLY A 68 -7.94 -18.81 7.50
CA GLY A 68 -7.11 -18.48 6.34
C GLY A 68 -5.70 -19.05 6.38
N ARG A 69 -4.99 -18.97 5.25
CA ARG A 69 -3.74 -19.70 4.96
C ARG A 69 -2.61 -19.51 5.98
N SER A 70 -2.56 -18.36 6.64
CA SER A 70 -1.45 -17.98 7.53
C SER A 70 -1.58 -18.52 8.95
N GLY A 71 -2.70 -19.16 9.31
CA GLY A 71 -3.02 -19.64 10.68
C GLY A 71 -3.28 -18.53 11.71
N LYS A 72 -2.76 -17.32 11.47
CA LYS A 72 -2.79 -16.16 12.37
C LYS A 72 -4.07 -15.36 12.15
N SER A 73 -4.90 -15.27 13.19
CA SER A 73 -6.06 -14.36 13.17
C SER A 73 -5.59 -12.90 13.13
N LEU A 74 -6.08 -12.11 12.17
CA LEU A 74 -5.85 -10.66 12.13
C LEU A 74 -6.35 -9.95 13.40
N VAL A 75 -7.33 -10.54 14.11
CA VAL A 75 -7.88 -10.03 15.37
C VAL A 75 -6.86 -10.06 16.52
N SER A 76 -5.86 -10.96 16.48
CA SER A 76 -4.85 -11.08 17.56
C SER A 76 -3.81 -9.95 17.62
N ARG A 77 -3.85 -8.96 16.71
CA ARG A 77 -2.92 -7.81 16.75
C ARG A 77 -3.41 -6.60 17.55
N ASN A 78 -4.71 -6.49 17.85
CA ASN A 78 -5.29 -5.28 18.46
C ASN A 78 -5.38 -5.31 20.01
N LEU A 79 -4.72 -6.25 20.69
CA LEU A 79 -4.64 -6.30 22.15
C LEU A 79 -3.20 -6.57 22.63
N ARG A 80 -2.42 -5.50 22.76
CA ARG A 80 -1.16 -5.46 23.53
C ARG A 80 -1.16 -4.33 24.57
N ASN A 81 -2.24 -4.25 25.36
CA ASN A 81 -2.18 -3.63 26.69
C ASN A 81 -2.07 -4.76 27.71
N GLY A 82 -1.08 -4.67 28.61
CA GLY A 82 -0.62 -5.81 29.41
C GLY A 82 -1.58 -6.26 30.51
N MET A 83 -2.41 -7.27 30.20
CA MET A 83 -2.92 -8.21 31.20
C MET A 83 -2.62 -9.64 30.73
N ALA A 84 -1.99 -10.43 31.59
CA ALA A 84 -1.71 -11.83 31.29
C ALA A 84 -3.02 -12.63 31.31
N MET A 85 -3.29 -13.35 30.22
CA MET A 85 -4.25 -14.44 30.16
C MET A 85 -3.54 -15.67 29.62
N GLY A 86 -3.83 -16.83 30.22
CA GLY A 86 -3.15 -18.09 29.92
C GLY A 86 -3.55 -18.71 28.57
N PRO A 87 -3.10 -19.95 28.30
CA PRO A 87 -3.40 -20.61 27.04
C PRO A 87 -4.87 -21.03 26.95
N THR A 88 -5.66 -20.46 26.02
CA THR A 88 -6.68 -21.14 25.16
C THR A 88 -7.69 -20.18 24.47
N ASN A 89 -8.10 -20.56 23.25
CA ASN A 89 -9.43 -20.41 22.65
C ASN A 89 -10.23 -19.09 22.79
N ALA A 90 -9.92 -18.09 21.96
CA ALA A 90 -10.93 -17.16 21.46
C ALA A 90 -11.53 -17.70 20.15
N SER A 91 -12.81 -18.09 20.15
CA SER A 91 -13.48 -18.64 18.96
C SER A 91 -13.66 -17.56 17.88
N ARG A 92 -13.40 -17.91 16.62
CA ARG A 92 -13.58 -17.01 15.46
C ARG A 92 -15.09 -16.81 15.17
N PRO A 93 -15.53 -15.62 14.72
CA PRO A 93 -16.92 -15.44 14.33
C PRO A 93 -17.26 -16.32 13.13
N VAL A 94 -18.44 -16.94 13.14
CA VAL A 94 -18.88 -17.83 12.05
C VAL A 94 -19.55 -17.04 10.93
N VAL A 95 -19.09 -17.25 9.70
CA VAL A 95 -19.80 -16.86 8.47
C VAL A 95 -20.33 -18.12 7.79
N PHE A 96 -21.64 -18.15 7.53
CA PHE A 96 -22.31 -19.26 6.86
C PHE A 96 -22.73 -18.84 5.45
N LEU A 97 -22.18 -19.48 4.43
CA LEU A 97 -22.40 -19.19 3.01
C LEU A 97 -23.32 -20.24 2.38
N GLN A 98 -24.49 -19.80 1.87
CA GLN A 98 -25.52 -20.69 1.31
C GLN A 98 -25.81 -20.41 -0.16
N HIS A 99 -25.55 -21.42 -1.01
CA HIS A 99 -25.73 -21.37 -2.46
C HIS A 99 -27.20 -21.27 -2.93
N GLY A 100 -27.37 -20.92 -4.21
CA GLY A 100 -28.65 -20.80 -4.91
C GLY A 100 -29.25 -22.11 -5.44
N LEU A 101 -30.21 -21.96 -6.36
CA LEU A 101 -30.86 -23.07 -7.09
C LEU A 101 -29.81 -23.84 -7.93
N GLU A 102 -29.99 -25.16 -8.07
CA GLU A 102 -29.16 -26.03 -8.93
C GLU A 102 -27.65 -25.96 -8.65
N SER A 103 -27.26 -25.73 -7.40
CA SER A 103 -25.87 -25.36 -7.07
C SER A 103 -25.34 -26.02 -5.78
N SER A 104 -24.10 -25.70 -5.41
CA SER A 104 -23.40 -26.29 -4.27
C SER A 104 -22.47 -25.28 -3.58
N SER A 105 -21.86 -25.70 -2.48
CA SER A 105 -20.75 -25.01 -1.80
C SER A 105 -19.61 -24.53 -2.73
N SER A 106 -19.48 -25.10 -3.94
CA SER A 106 -18.53 -24.69 -4.98
C SER A 106 -18.57 -23.21 -5.31
N ASN A 107 -19.75 -22.57 -5.31
CA ASN A 107 -19.91 -21.16 -5.70
C ASN A 107 -18.98 -20.20 -4.95
N TRP A 108 -18.62 -20.54 -3.72
CA TRP A 108 -17.86 -19.70 -2.83
C TRP A 108 -16.34 -19.89 -2.93
N VAL A 109 -15.88 -20.82 -3.78
CA VAL A 109 -14.47 -21.25 -3.91
C VAL A 109 -14.03 -21.56 -5.36
N THR A 110 -14.89 -21.43 -6.38
CA THR A 110 -14.55 -21.75 -7.79
C THR A 110 -13.84 -20.63 -8.56
N ASN A 111 -13.52 -19.51 -7.93
CA ASN A 111 -12.68 -18.45 -8.48
C ASN A 111 -11.29 -18.46 -7.80
N LEU A 112 -10.45 -17.45 -8.08
CA LEU A 112 -9.18 -17.30 -7.36
C LEU A 112 -9.42 -16.96 -5.87
N PRO A 113 -8.43 -17.20 -4.99
CA PRO A 113 -8.53 -16.92 -3.55
C PRO A 113 -8.99 -15.51 -3.15
N HIS A 114 -8.58 -14.48 -3.90
CA HIS A 114 -8.99 -13.08 -3.65
C HIS A 114 -10.40 -12.77 -4.20
N GLN A 115 -10.88 -13.56 -5.16
CA GLN A 115 -12.17 -13.37 -5.86
C GLN A 115 -13.31 -14.24 -5.31
N SER A 116 -13.03 -15.13 -4.35
CA SER A 116 -14.01 -16.11 -3.87
C SER A 116 -14.34 -15.88 -2.39
N ALA A 117 -15.60 -15.59 -2.08
CA ALA A 117 -16.02 -15.19 -0.74
C ALA A 117 -15.60 -16.17 0.38
N GLY A 118 -15.57 -17.48 0.11
CA GLY A 118 -15.15 -18.48 1.10
C GLY A 118 -13.68 -18.34 1.52
N PHE A 119 -12.82 -17.98 0.58
CA PHE A 119 -11.40 -17.72 0.81
C PHE A 119 -11.18 -16.33 1.43
N VAL A 120 -11.84 -15.29 0.89
CA VAL A 120 -11.76 -13.91 1.40
C VAL A 120 -12.17 -13.81 2.87
N PHE A 121 -13.28 -14.44 3.28
CA PHE A 121 -13.68 -14.43 4.69
C PHE A 121 -12.74 -15.25 5.59
N ALA A 122 -12.16 -16.35 5.10
CA ALA A 122 -11.22 -17.14 5.88
C ALA A 122 -9.91 -16.37 6.16
N ASP A 123 -9.36 -15.69 5.13
CA ASP A 123 -8.18 -14.82 5.28
C ASP A 123 -8.48 -13.56 6.11
N ALA A 124 -9.72 -13.04 6.08
CA ALA A 124 -10.19 -11.99 6.99
C ALA A 124 -10.36 -12.45 8.46
N GLY A 125 -10.19 -13.75 8.75
CA GLY A 125 -10.17 -14.30 10.11
C GLY A 125 -11.48 -14.90 10.61
N PHE A 126 -12.48 -15.10 9.75
CA PHE A 126 -13.73 -15.80 10.09
C PHE A 126 -13.56 -17.33 10.11
N ASP A 127 -14.45 -18.01 10.82
CA ASP A 127 -14.71 -19.44 10.65
C ASP A 127 -15.78 -19.61 9.56
N VAL A 128 -15.40 -20.12 8.39
CA VAL A 128 -16.28 -20.11 7.21
C VAL A 128 -16.91 -21.46 7.00
N TRP A 129 -18.25 -21.49 6.96
CA TRP A 129 -19.05 -22.69 6.73
C TRP A 129 -19.80 -22.58 5.39
N LEU A 130 -19.71 -23.62 4.56
CA LEU A 130 -20.32 -23.71 3.24
C LEU A 130 -21.41 -24.79 3.28
N GLY A 131 -22.68 -24.38 3.21
CA GLY A 131 -23.83 -25.30 3.24
C GLY A 131 -24.06 -26.01 1.91
N ASN A 132 -24.58 -27.24 1.94
CA ASN A 132 -25.06 -27.98 0.77
C ASN A 132 -26.47 -28.51 1.03
N MET A 133 -27.44 -28.04 0.24
CA MET A 133 -28.84 -28.45 0.37
C MET A 133 -29.10 -29.86 -0.16
N ARG A 134 -30.09 -30.54 0.44
CA ARG A 134 -30.54 -31.89 0.04
C ARG A 134 -30.69 -32.05 -1.49
N GLY A 135 -30.23 -33.19 -2.00
CA GLY A 135 -30.33 -33.56 -3.41
C GLY A 135 -29.23 -33.02 -4.33
N ASN A 136 -28.39 -32.08 -3.88
CA ASN A 136 -27.21 -31.64 -4.64
C ASN A 136 -26.06 -32.67 -4.59
N THR A 137 -24.99 -32.46 -5.38
CA THR A 137 -23.81 -33.34 -5.48
C THR A 137 -23.31 -33.94 -4.15
N TYR A 138 -23.27 -33.15 -3.07
CA TYR A 138 -22.70 -33.55 -1.78
C TYR A 138 -23.76 -34.10 -0.80
N SER A 139 -24.97 -33.55 -0.83
CA SER A 139 -26.07 -33.88 0.10
C SER A 139 -27.08 -34.87 -0.48
N ARG A 140 -26.59 -35.98 -1.07
CA ARG A 140 -27.39 -37.04 -1.73
C ARG A 140 -27.48 -38.34 -0.94
N ARG A 141 -27.64 -38.25 0.37
CA ARG A 141 -27.81 -39.39 1.28
C ARG A 141 -29.00 -39.18 2.21
N HIS A 142 -29.55 -40.28 2.70
CA HIS A 142 -30.67 -40.33 3.65
C HIS A 142 -30.56 -41.63 4.45
N LEU A 143 -31.11 -41.67 5.66
CA LEU A 143 -31.15 -42.87 6.50
C LEU A 143 -31.86 -44.05 5.81
N ASP A 144 -33.14 -43.88 5.45
CA ASP A 144 -33.98 -44.95 4.90
C ASP A 144 -34.17 -44.92 3.37
N LEU A 145 -34.02 -43.74 2.73
CA LEU A 145 -34.35 -43.53 1.32
C LEU A 145 -33.12 -43.61 0.40
N LYS A 146 -33.27 -44.23 -0.77
CA LYS A 146 -32.20 -44.34 -1.77
C LYS A 146 -32.35 -43.28 -2.87
N PRO A 147 -31.27 -42.65 -3.39
CA PRO A 147 -31.34 -41.66 -4.46
C PRO A 147 -31.92 -42.12 -5.80
N ASN A 148 -32.16 -43.42 -5.98
CA ASN A 148 -32.86 -43.98 -7.14
C ASN A 148 -34.37 -44.21 -6.90
N SER A 149 -34.88 -43.86 -5.72
CA SER A 149 -36.31 -43.94 -5.38
C SER A 149 -36.99 -42.58 -5.57
N ASN A 150 -38.24 -42.59 -6.06
CA ASN A 150 -38.98 -41.33 -6.27
C ASN A 150 -39.19 -40.57 -4.96
N LYS A 151 -39.41 -41.31 -3.85
CA LYS A 151 -39.64 -40.74 -2.51
C LYS A 151 -38.48 -39.88 -2.02
N PHE A 152 -37.24 -40.23 -2.39
CA PHE A 152 -36.05 -39.43 -2.07
C PHE A 152 -36.11 -38.02 -2.68
N TRP A 153 -36.79 -37.83 -3.82
CA TRP A 153 -36.87 -36.55 -4.53
C TRP A 153 -38.19 -35.80 -4.26
N GLU A 154 -39.02 -36.26 -3.32
CA GLU A 154 -40.26 -35.58 -2.91
C GLU A 154 -39.99 -34.46 -1.88
N HIS A 155 -39.15 -33.49 -2.25
CA HIS A 155 -38.83 -32.31 -1.44
C HIS A 155 -38.67 -31.06 -2.32
N THR A 156 -38.74 -29.88 -1.72
CA THR A 156 -38.55 -28.58 -2.37
C THR A 156 -37.67 -27.67 -1.50
N TRP A 157 -37.59 -26.37 -1.84
CA TRP A 157 -37.00 -25.37 -0.95
C TRP A 157 -37.78 -25.18 0.37
N ASP A 158 -39.05 -25.61 0.48
CA ASP A 158 -39.81 -25.62 1.74
C ASP A 158 -39.11 -26.48 2.80
N GLU A 159 -38.75 -27.72 2.44
CA GLU A 159 -38.08 -28.66 3.32
C GLU A 159 -36.63 -28.23 3.60
N MET A 160 -35.97 -27.58 2.63
CA MET A 160 -34.66 -26.94 2.84
C MET A 160 -34.72 -25.80 3.89
N ALA A 161 -35.77 -25.00 3.87
CA ALA A 161 -35.99 -23.95 4.86
C ALA A 161 -36.36 -24.52 6.24
N GLN A 162 -37.21 -25.56 6.27
CA GLN A 162 -37.72 -26.16 7.51
C GLN A 162 -36.71 -27.04 8.24
N TYR A 163 -35.89 -27.81 7.51
CA TYR A 163 -35.03 -28.86 8.10
C TYR A 163 -33.54 -28.68 7.80
N ASP A 164 -33.14 -28.35 6.57
CA ASP A 164 -31.72 -28.25 6.21
C ASP A 164 -31.05 -27.05 6.88
N LEU A 165 -31.65 -25.85 6.78
CA LEU A 165 -31.10 -24.65 7.40
C LEU A 165 -30.91 -24.80 8.92
N PRO A 166 -31.88 -25.29 9.71
CA PRO A 166 -31.66 -25.56 11.13
C PRO A 166 -30.57 -26.59 11.40
N ALA A 167 -30.58 -27.74 10.72
CA ALA A 167 -29.58 -28.79 10.94
C ALA A 167 -28.15 -28.29 10.68
N MET A 168 -27.95 -27.56 9.58
CA MET A 168 -26.65 -26.99 9.22
C MET A 168 -26.20 -25.88 10.17
N ILE A 169 -27.07 -24.93 10.52
CA ILE A 169 -26.69 -23.77 11.34
C ILE A 169 -26.51 -24.16 12.81
N TYR A 170 -27.36 -25.04 13.37
CA TYR A 170 -27.14 -25.53 14.74
C TYR A 170 -25.85 -26.33 14.88
N HIS A 171 -25.46 -27.12 13.86
CA HIS A 171 -24.18 -27.82 13.87
C HIS A 171 -22.99 -26.86 13.79
N ALA A 172 -23.04 -25.85 12.92
CA ALA A 172 -21.98 -24.83 12.84
C ALA A 172 -21.81 -24.06 14.16
N LEU A 173 -22.91 -23.74 14.85
CA LEU A 173 -22.88 -23.11 16.19
C LEU A 173 -22.33 -24.06 17.26
N LEU A 174 -22.73 -25.34 17.24
CA LEU A 174 -22.24 -26.36 18.17
C LEU A 174 -20.73 -26.60 18.05
N VAL A 175 -20.21 -26.71 16.82
CA VAL A 175 -18.78 -26.96 16.55
C VAL A 175 -17.92 -25.72 16.84
N SER A 176 -18.42 -24.52 16.53
CA SER A 176 -17.68 -23.27 16.77
C SER A 176 -17.78 -22.73 18.20
N GLY A 177 -18.81 -23.12 18.96
CA GLY A 177 -19.16 -22.54 20.25
C GLY A 177 -19.71 -21.10 20.16
N GLN A 178 -19.98 -20.58 18.97
CA GLN A 178 -20.55 -19.24 18.79
C GLN A 178 -22.05 -19.23 19.15
N PRO A 179 -22.60 -18.10 19.67
CA PRO A 179 -24.03 -17.98 19.93
C PRO A 179 -24.86 -17.68 18.67
N HIS A 180 -24.24 -17.15 17.61
CA HIS A 180 -24.89 -16.70 16.38
C HIS A 180 -23.95 -16.72 15.16
N VAL A 181 -24.50 -16.93 13.96
CA VAL A 181 -23.77 -16.87 12.68
C VAL A 181 -24.06 -15.56 11.92
N TYR A 182 -23.10 -15.09 11.12
CA TYR A 182 -23.36 -14.16 10.03
C TYR A 182 -23.79 -14.99 8.80
N TYR A 183 -25.01 -14.80 8.29
CA TYR A 183 -25.51 -15.60 7.17
C TYR A 183 -25.44 -14.83 5.86
N VAL A 184 -24.85 -15.44 4.84
CA VAL A 184 -24.80 -14.93 3.47
C VAL A 184 -25.54 -15.92 2.56
N GLY A 185 -26.64 -15.50 1.97
CA GLY A 185 -27.41 -16.29 1.01
C GLY A 185 -27.27 -15.74 -0.40
N HIS A 186 -27.17 -16.62 -1.40
CA HIS A 186 -27.33 -16.28 -2.81
C HIS A 186 -28.61 -16.91 -3.36
N SER A 187 -29.41 -16.16 -4.13
CA SER A 187 -30.53 -16.71 -4.91
C SER A 187 -31.51 -17.53 -4.03
N GLN A 188 -31.76 -18.82 -4.31
CA GLN A 188 -32.58 -19.71 -3.47
C GLN A 188 -32.11 -19.76 -1.99
N GLY A 189 -30.81 -19.59 -1.70
CA GLY A 189 -30.29 -19.50 -0.34
C GLY A 189 -30.78 -18.27 0.42
N THR A 190 -31.25 -17.23 -0.27
CA THR A 190 -31.98 -16.11 0.36
C THR A 190 -33.44 -16.46 0.61
N LEU A 191 -34.12 -17.11 -0.36
CA LEU A 191 -35.50 -17.54 -0.27
C LEU A 191 -35.74 -18.46 0.93
N THR A 192 -34.87 -19.47 1.13
CA THR A 192 -34.98 -20.40 2.27
C THR A 192 -34.83 -19.67 3.61
N MET A 193 -33.93 -18.69 3.71
CA MET A 193 -33.72 -17.91 4.92
C MET A 193 -34.88 -16.94 5.19
N PHE A 194 -35.40 -16.21 4.19
CA PHE A 194 -36.61 -15.40 4.35
C PHE A 194 -37.83 -16.24 4.79
N SER A 195 -38.01 -17.43 4.21
CA SER A 195 -39.09 -18.36 4.56
C SER A 195 -38.94 -18.96 5.96
N LYS A 196 -37.71 -19.29 6.39
CA LYS A 196 -37.45 -19.72 7.77
C LYS A 196 -37.68 -18.58 8.78
N LEU A 197 -37.10 -17.40 8.55
CA LEU A 197 -37.22 -16.25 9.45
C LEU A 197 -38.63 -15.66 9.53
N SER A 198 -39.51 -15.92 8.56
CA SER A 198 -40.92 -15.52 8.64
C SER A 198 -41.79 -16.54 9.37
N SER A 199 -41.41 -17.82 9.38
CA SER A 199 -42.17 -18.89 10.03
C SER A 199 -41.67 -19.27 11.42
N ASP A 200 -40.44 -18.85 11.80
CA ASP A 200 -39.81 -19.16 13.08
C ASP A 200 -38.97 -17.94 13.54
N GLN A 201 -39.53 -17.15 14.47
CA GLN A 201 -38.85 -16.00 15.05
C GLN A 201 -37.78 -16.40 16.08
N GLU A 202 -37.88 -17.58 16.70
CA GLU A 202 -36.86 -18.04 17.67
C GLU A 202 -35.54 -18.34 16.98
N PHE A 203 -35.60 -18.89 15.77
CA PHE A 203 -34.44 -19.13 14.91
C PHE A 203 -33.69 -17.84 14.54
N ALA A 204 -34.38 -16.69 14.46
CA ALA A 204 -33.74 -15.40 14.17
C ALA A 204 -32.64 -15.05 15.21
N ASN A 205 -32.79 -15.48 16.47
CA ASN A 205 -31.79 -15.29 17.52
C ASN A 205 -30.46 -16.02 17.27
N LYS A 206 -30.41 -16.92 16.28
CA LYS A 206 -29.20 -17.64 15.86
C LYS A 206 -28.46 -16.97 14.70
N ILE A 207 -29.05 -15.90 14.14
CA ILE A 207 -28.45 -15.11 13.05
C ILE A 207 -28.07 -13.74 13.63
N LYS A 208 -26.84 -13.29 13.36
CA LYS A 208 -26.35 -11.98 13.79
C LYS A 208 -26.72 -10.87 12.80
N MET A 209 -26.53 -11.17 11.53
CA MET A 209 -26.87 -10.34 10.37
C MET A 209 -27.14 -11.27 9.18
N PHE A 210 -28.02 -10.85 8.27
CA PHE A 210 -28.30 -11.56 7.02
C PHE A 210 -27.94 -10.69 5.82
N PHE A 211 -26.98 -11.15 5.03
CA PHE A 211 -26.60 -10.57 3.73
C PHE A 211 -27.27 -11.39 2.62
N ALA A 212 -28.13 -10.75 1.84
CA ALA A 212 -28.92 -11.38 0.79
C ALA A 212 -28.45 -10.92 -0.60
N LEU A 213 -27.74 -11.80 -1.30
CA LEU A 213 -27.19 -11.58 -2.64
C LEU A 213 -28.16 -12.11 -3.70
N ALA A 214 -28.52 -11.30 -4.69
CA ALA A 214 -29.61 -11.61 -5.64
C ALA A 214 -30.89 -12.10 -4.93
N PRO A 215 -31.51 -11.28 -4.06
CA PRO A 215 -32.51 -11.73 -3.11
C PRO A 215 -33.83 -12.14 -3.78
N VAL A 216 -34.16 -13.43 -3.67
CA VAL A 216 -35.39 -14.02 -4.24
C VAL A 216 -36.51 -13.94 -3.22
N GLY A 217 -37.43 -13.01 -3.43
CA GLY A 217 -38.66 -12.87 -2.65
C GLY A 217 -39.96 -13.07 -3.42
N SER A 218 -39.89 -13.13 -4.75
CA SER A 218 -40.93 -13.54 -5.69
C SER A 218 -40.22 -13.78 -7.04
N VAL A 219 -40.87 -14.47 -7.97
CA VAL A 219 -40.29 -14.85 -9.28
C VAL A 219 -41.31 -14.72 -10.41
N ARG A 220 -42.29 -13.82 -10.27
CA ARG A 220 -43.34 -13.61 -11.29
C ARG A 220 -42.80 -12.95 -12.55
N HIS A 221 -41.79 -12.09 -12.38
CA HIS A 221 -41.22 -11.20 -13.40
C HIS A 221 -39.86 -11.71 -13.91
N ILE A 222 -39.54 -13.00 -13.69
CA ILE A 222 -38.34 -13.61 -14.29
C ILE A 222 -38.35 -13.48 -15.81
N ARG A 223 -37.15 -13.39 -16.40
CA ARG A 223 -36.94 -13.12 -17.83
C ARG A 223 -36.20 -14.28 -18.50
N GLY A 224 -35.87 -14.11 -19.77
CA GLY A 224 -35.01 -15.03 -20.52
C GLY A 224 -35.60 -16.43 -20.75
N LEU A 225 -34.69 -17.40 -20.89
CA LEU A 225 -34.99 -18.79 -21.23
C LEU A 225 -35.82 -19.48 -20.14
N LEU A 226 -35.56 -19.20 -18.87
CA LEU A 226 -36.33 -19.79 -17.75
C LEU A 226 -37.81 -19.39 -17.82
N LYS A 227 -38.12 -18.11 -18.05
CA LYS A 227 -39.52 -17.65 -18.26
C LYS A 227 -40.18 -18.37 -19.43
N LYS A 228 -39.48 -18.49 -20.55
CA LYS A 228 -39.99 -19.18 -21.74
C LYS A 228 -40.26 -20.68 -21.49
N LEU A 229 -39.37 -21.38 -20.78
CA LEU A 229 -39.58 -22.78 -20.41
C LEU A 229 -40.79 -22.96 -19.48
N VAL A 230 -41.03 -22.01 -18.57
CA VAL A 230 -42.23 -22.03 -17.71
C VAL A 230 -43.50 -21.79 -18.53
N ASP A 231 -43.49 -20.84 -19.46
CA ASP A 231 -44.66 -20.54 -20.29
C ASP A 231 -44.98 -21.68 -21.27
N ASP A 232 -43.97 -22.19 -21.99
CA ASP A 232 -44.14 -23.13 -23.10
C ASP A 232 -44.27 -24.61 -22.67
N LEU A 233 -43.72 -25.01 -21.51
CA LEU A 233 -43.56 -26.44 -21.14
C LEU A 233 -44.05 -26.81 -19.73
N SER A 234 -44.57 -25.87 -18.94
CA SER A 234 -44.96 -26.19 -17.55
C SER A 234 -46.12 -27.18 -17.43
N SER A 235 -47.00 -27.27 -18.43
CA SER A 235 -48.13 -28.21 -18.40
C SER A 235 -47.66 -29.65 -18.63
N GLU A 236 -46.74 -29.81 -19.58
CA GLU A 236 -46.06 -31.03 -20.00
C GLU A 236 -45.16 -31.55 -18.88
N PHE A 237 -44.39 -30.66 -18.25
CA PHE A 237 -43.54 -31.02 -17.11
C PHE A 237 -44.38 -31.49 -15.91
N THR A 238 -45.48 -30.78 -15.60
CA THR A 238 -46.44 -31.19 -14.54
C THR A 238 -47.10 -32.54 -14.84
N ALA A 239 -47.43 -32.82 -16.11
CA ALA A 239 -47.97 -34.11 -16.53
C ALA A 239 -46.91 -35.22 -16.43
N TRP A 240 -45.68 -34.97 -16.86
CA TRP A 240 -44.57 -35.91 -16.81
C TRP A 240 -44.23 -36.33 -15.38
N THR A 241 -44.08 -35.38 -14.45
CA THR A 241 -43.83 -35.66 -13.03
C THR A 241 -44.97 -36.42 -12.35
N LYS A 242 -46.23 -36.24 -12.80
CA LYS A 242 -47.38 -37.01 -12.30
C LYS A 242 -47.39 -38.46 -12.79
N VAL A 243 -46.80 -38.74 -13.96
CA VAL A 243 -46.77 -40.08 -14.57
C VAL A 243 -45.53 -40.88 -14.13
N PHE A 244 -44.36 -40.24 -14.06
CA PHE A 244 -43.08 -40.92 -13.78
C PHE A 244 -42.54 -40.68 -12.36
N GLY A 245 -43.25 -39.90 -11.56
CA GLY A 245 -42.89 -39.51 -10.20
C GLY A 245 -41.79 -38.44 -10.13
N MET A 246 -41.40 -38.08 -8.91
CA MET A 246 -40.33 -37.11 -8.68
C MET A 246 -38.96 -37.77 -8.81
N GLN A 247 -38.02 -37.11 -9.49
CA GLN A 247 -36.69 -37.63 -9.78
C GLN A 247 -35.65 -36.51 -9.66
N GLN A 248 -34.37 -36.84 -9.86
CA GLN A 248 -33.31 -35.85 -9.98
C GLN A 248 -33.50 -35.01 -11.24
N PHE A 249 -33.51 -33.69 -11.09
CA PHE A 249 -33.37 -32.74 -12.19
C PHE A 249 -31.87 -32.45 -12.40
N LEU A 250 -31.46 -32.38 -13.68
CA LEU A 250 -30.09 -32.07 -14.13
C LEU A 250 -28.95 -32.71 -13.28
N PRO A 251 -28.82 -34.05 -13.29
CA PRO A 251 -27.82 -34.75 -12.47
C PRO A 251 -26.38 -34.40 -12.87
N ASN A 252 -25.58 -33.95 -11.92
CA ASN A 252 -24.13 -33.78 -12.10
C ASN A 252 -23.38 -35.11 -11.89
N ASN A 253 -23.22 -35.88 -12.96
CA ASN A 253 -22.50 -37.17 -12.95
C ASN A 253 -21.28 -37.14 -13.89
N TRP A 254 -20.46 -38.19 -13.88
CA TRP A 254 -19.22 -38.24 -14.68
C TRP A 254 -19.45 -38.01 -16.18
N LEU A 255 -20.54 -38.54 -16.74
CA LEU A 255 -20.88 -38.40 -18.16
C LEU A 255 -21.30 -36.97 -18.49
N THR A 256 -22.16 -36.35 -17.67
CA THR A 256 -22.54 -34.94 -17.86
C THR A 256 -21.34 -34.01 -17.67
N LYS A 257 -20.49 -34.23 -16.66
CA LYS A 257 -19.24 -33.47 -16.47
C LYS A 257 -18.34 -33.58 -17.69
N SER A 258 -18.06 -34.80 -18.17
CA SER A 258 -17.18 -35.01 -19.34
C SER A 258 -17.71 -34.33 -20.60
N VAL A 259 -19.04 -34.28 -20.78
CA VAL A 259 -19.65 -33.55 -21.90
C VAL A 259 -19.58 -32.04 -21.70
N THR A 260 -19.99 -31.49 -20.54
CA THR A 260 -20.03 -30.02 -20.34
C THR A 260 -18.65 -29.41 -20.23
N SER A 261 -17.72 -30.00 -19.46
CA SER A 261 -16.37 -29.46 -19.27
C SER A 261 -15.51 -29.62 -20.53
N GLY A 262 -15.69 -30.72 -21.27
CA GLY A 262 -15.01 -30.91 -22.56
C GLY A 262 -15.54 -29.96 -23.62
N PHE A 263 -16.86 -29.82 -23.74
CA PHE A 263 -17.47 -28.94 -24.74
C PHE A 263 -17.09 -27.47 -24.52
N CYS A 264 -17.24 -26.92 -23.31
CA CYS A 264 -17.00 -25.50 -23.05
C CYS A 264 -15.50 -25.08 -23.03
N GLY A 265 -14.55 -25.98 -23.33
CA GLY A 265 -13.11 -25.70 -23.29
C GLY A 265 -12.33 -26.04 -24.56
N ASN A 266 -12.99 -26.54 -25.62
CA ASN A 266 -12.29 -27.12 -26.78
C ASN A 266 -12.11 -26.16 -27.98
N ASN A 267 -12.96 -25.14 -28.15
CA ASN A 267 -12.75 -24.03 -29.10
C ASN A 267 -13.69 -22.84 -28.80
N ALA A 268 -13.37 -21.69 -29.40
CA ALA A 268 -14.09 -20.44 -29.20
C ALA A 268 -15.60 -20.52 -29.55
N LEU A 269 -16.01 -21.34 -30.53
CA LEU A 269 -17.43 -21.45 -30.92
C LEU A 269 -18.25 -22.20 -29.86
N GLN A 270 -17.66 -23.19 -29.19
CA GLN A 270 -18.29 -23.93 -28.11
C GLN A 270 -18.29 -23.12 -26.81
N GLU A 271 -17.21 -22.38 -26.53
CA GLU A 271 -17.14 -21.40 -25.43
C GLU A 271 -18.24 -20.33 -25.57
N GLU A 272 -18.42 -19.78 -26.78
CA GLU A 272 -19.52 -18.86 -27.10
C GLU A 272 -20.90 -19.49 -26.92
N LEU A 273 -21.12 -20.75 -27.32
CA LEU A 273 -22.40 -21.41 -27.09
C LEU A 273 -22.69 -21.58 -25.58
N CYS A 274 -21.69 -21.93 -24.79
CA CYS A 274 -21.82 -22.02 -23.33
C CYS A 274 -22.15 -20.65 -22.71
N LYS A 275 -21.49 -19.57 -23.13
CA LYS A 275 -21.86 -18.19 -22.74
C LYS A 275 -23.34 -17.89 -23.02
N HIS A 276 -23.79 -18.11 -24.26
CA HIS A 276 -25.18 -17.84 -24.65
C HIS A 276 -26.20 -18.60 -23.80
N VAL A 277 -25.94 -19.87 -23.45
CA VAL A 277 -26.84 -20.65 -22.58
C VAL A 277 -26.86 -20.11 -21.15
N LEU A 278 -25.71 -19.78 -20.57
CA LEU A 278 -25.62 -19.23 -19.21
C LEU A 278 -26.38 -17.90 -19.10
N PHE A 279 -26.11 -16.99 -20.04
CA PHE A 279 -26.68 -15.63 -20.04
C PHE A 279 -28.16 -15.61 -20.44
N ALA A 280 -28.60 -16.54 -21.29
CA ALA A 280 -30.03 -16.72 -21.57
C ALA A 280 -30.84 -17.11 -20.32
N MET A 281 -30.23 -17.75 -19.31
CA MET A 281 -30.89 -18.12 -18.06
C MET A 281 -30.75 -17.06 -16.95
N CYS A 282 -29.60 -16.40 -16.84
CA CYS A 282 -29.24 -15.61 -15.65
C CYS A 282 -29.19 -14.09 -15.85
N GLY A 283 -29.25 -13.61 -17.10
CA GLY A 283 -29.04 -12.21 -17.48
C GLY A 283 -27.88 -12.05 -18.45
N PRO A 284 -27.80 -10.93 -19.19
CA PRO A 284 -26.82 -10.71 -20.26
C PRO A 284 -25.37 -10.85 -19.79
N ASP A 285 -24.45 -11.10 -20.74
CA ASP A 285 -23.01 -11.26 -20.49
C ASP A 285 -22.48 -10.11 -19.63
N PRO A 286 -22.06 -10.39 -18.39
CA PRO A 286 -21.57 -9.36 -17.51
C PRO A 286 -20.12 -9.09 -17.86
N LYS A 287 -19.72 -7.82 -17.77
CA LYS A 287 -18.34 -7.40 -18.07
C LYS A 287 -17.28 -8.04 -17.14
N GLY A 288 -17.70 -8.77 -16.11
CA GLY A 288 -16.86 -9.32 -15.05
C GLY A 288 -16.84 -10.84 -14.90
N LEU A 289 -17.40 -11.67 -15.79
CA LEU A 289 -17.21 -13.13 -15.65
C LEU A 289 -15.84 -13.58 -16.17
N ASN A 290 -15.07 -14.36 -15.42
CA ASN A 290 -13.82 -14.94 -15.91
C ASN A 290 -14.10 -16.06 -16.93
N LYS A 291 -13.99 -15.74 -18.21
CA LYS A 291 -14.33 -16.64 -19.33
C LYS A 291 -13.42 -17.87 -19.39
N THR A 292 -12.15 -17.76 -18.97
CA THR A 292 -11.22 -18.91 -18.93
C THR A 292 -11.64 -19.99 -17.91
N ARG A 293 -12.44 -19.63 -16.90
CA ARG A 293 -12.94 -20.55 -15.86
C ARG A 293 -14.34 -21.10 -16.12
N LEU A 294 -14.94 -20.82 -17.29
CA LEU A 294 -16.19 -21.45 -17.73
C LEU A 294 -16.16 -23.00 -17.59
N PRO A 295 -15.10 -23.73 -17.95
CA PRO A 295 -15.04 -25.19 -17.76
C PRO A 295 -15.12 -25.62 -16.28
N VAL A 296 -14.62 -24.80 -15.35
CA VAL A 296 -14.73 -25.05 -13.90
C VAL A 296 -16.17 -24.82 -13.46
N TYR A 297 -16.78 -23.68 -13.79
CA TYR A 297 -18.18 -23.40 -13.41
C TYR A 297 -19.13 -24.50 -13.94
N TYR A 298 -18.95 -24.92 -15.19
CA TYR A 298 -19.77 -25.96 -15.85
C TYR A 298 -19.49 -27.41 -15.41
N SER A 299 -18.39 -27.68 -14.71
CA SER A 299 -18.15 -29.00 -14.09
C SER A 299 -18.76 -29.09 -12.68
N HIS A 300 -19.03 -27.96 -12.03
CA HIS A 300 -19.61 -27.87 -10.69
C HIS A 300 -21.10 -27.46 -10.67
N THR A 301 -21.57 -26.76 -11.70
CA THR A 301 -22.96 -26.28 -11.85
C THR A 301 -23.54 -26.70 -13.21
N PRO A 302 -24.76 -27.26 -13.29
CA PRO A 302 -25.68 -27.58 -12.20
C PRO A 302 -25.09 -28.63 -11.23
N ALA A 303 -25.53 -28.60 -9.97
CA ALA A 303 -25.19 -29.58 -8.94
C ALA A 303 -26.34 -30.57 -8.64
N GLY A 304 -27.51 -30.38 -9.26
CA GLY A 304 -28.70 -31.20 -9.11
C GLY A 304 -29.68 -30.67 -8.07
N THR A 305 -30.96 -30.77 -8.38
CA THR A 305 -32.08 -30.60 -7.43
C THR A 305 -33.18 -31.62 -7.71
N SER A 306 -34.29 -31.60 -6.97
CA SER A 306 -35.46 -32.43 -7.28
C SER A 306 -36.33 -31.82 -8.37
N SER A 307 -36.95 -32.65 -9.20
CA SER A 307 -38.00 -32.19 -10.14
C SER A 307 -39.17 -31.51 -9.41
N MET A 308 -39.43 -31.90 -8.16
CA MET A 308 -40.45 -31.28 -7.29
C MET A 308 -40.08 -29.85 -6.89
N ASN A 309 -38.80 -29.56 -6.62
CA ASN A 309 -38.35 -28.19 -6.38
C ASN A 309 -38.58 -27.32 -7.62
N ILE A 310 -38.28 -27.81 -8.81
CA ILE A 310 -38.54 -27.10 -10.08
C ILE A 310 -40.04 -26.84 -10.29
N LEU A 311 -40.91 -27.82 -9.96
CA LEU A 311 -42.36 -27.58 -9.94
C LEU A 311 -42.75 -26.48 -8.96
N HIS A 312 -42.11 -26.40 -7.80
CA HIS A 312 -42.38 -25.34 -6.83
C HIS A 312 -42.03 -23.96 -7.39
N TRP A 313 -40.87 -23.82 -8.03
CA TRP A 313 -40.50 -22.60 -8.74
C TRP A 313 -41.52 -22.23 -9.85
N ILE A 314 -41.98 -23.21 -10.64
CA ILE A 314 -43.05 -23.00 -11.64
C ILE A 314 -44.35 -22.48 -11.00
N GLN A 315 -44.73 -23.01 -9.82
CA GLN A 315 -45.90 -22.53 -9.08
C GLN A 315 -45.73 -21.09 -8.61
N MET A 316 -44.54 -20.73 -8.10
CA MET A 316 -44.22 -19.36 -7.68
C MET A 316 -44.29 -18.37 -8.85
N VAL A 317 -43.79 -18.72 -10.04
CA VAL A 317 -43.88 -17.87 -11.25
C VAL A 317 -45.34 -17.60 -11.62
N LYS A 318 -46.17 -18.64 -11.63
CA LYS A 318 -47.61 -18.53 -11.97
C LYS A 318 -48.40 -17.73 -10.93
N ARG A 319 -48.14 -17.97 -9.65
CA ARG A 319 -48.87 -17.35 -8.52
C ARG A 319 -48.42 -15.92 -8.23
N GLY A 320 -47.12 -15.64 -8.32
CA GLY A 320 -46.52 -14.37 -7.92
C GLY A 320 -46.55 -14.10 -6.42
N SER A 321 -46.49 -15.16 -5.62
CA SER A 321 -46.30 -15.09 -4.16
C SER A 321 -45.50 -16.29 -3.69
N VAL A 322 -44.71 -16.13 -2.63
CA VAL A 322 -44.02 -17.25 -1.97
C VAL A 322 -45.00 -17.98 -1.06
N ALA A 323 -45.42 -19.16 -1.48
CA ALA A 323 -46.28 -20.07 -0.71
C ALA A 323 -45.54 -21.39 -0.48
N LYS A 324 -46.08 -22.25 0.38
CA LYS A 324 -45.69 -23.66 0.41
C LYS A 324 -46.11 -24.38 -0.88
N PHE A 325 -45.55 -25.55 -1.14
CA PHE A 325 -45.81 -26.31 -2.36
C PHE A 325 -47.30 -26.64 -2.54
N ASP A 326 -47.84 -26.37 -3.73
CA ASP A 326 -49.22 -26.71 -4.06
C ASP A 326 -49.32 -28.17 -4.54
N TYR A 327 -49.89 -29.04 -3.71
CA TYR A 327 -50.18 -30.43 -4.06
C TYR A 327 -51.53 -30.62 -4.79
N GLY A 328 -52.30 -29.53 -4.97
CA GLY A 328 -53.69 -29.53 -5.41
C GLY A 328 -54.68 -29.65 -4.24
N GLU A 329 -55.90 -29.11 -4.40
CA GLU A 329 -56.84 -28.85 -3.29
C GLU A 329 -57.03 -30.02 -2.32
N LYS A 330 -57.17 -31.24 -2.83
CA LYS A 330 -57.42 -32.44 -2.01
C LYS A 330 -56.25 -32.77 -1.10
N GLU A 331 -55.03 -32.71 -1.63
CA GLU A 331 -53.81 -33.06 -0.90
C GLU A 331 -53.35 -31.89 0.00
N ASN A 332 -53.60 -30.64 -0.41
CA ASN A 332 -53.43 -29.46 0.45
C ASN A 332 -54.34 -29.52 1.68
N LEU A 333 -55.60 -29.98 1.55
CA LEU A 333 -56.48 -30.20 2.69
C LEU A 333 -55.92 -31.25 3.68
N VAL A 334 -55.27 -32.30 3.17
CA VAL A 334 -54.63 -33.34 4.01
C VAL A 334 -53.36 -32.80 4.68
N LYS A 335 -52.50 -32.08 3.95
CA LYS A 335 -51.17 -31.63 4.44
C LYS A 335 -51.20 -30.32 5.22
N TYR A 336 -52.14 -29.43 4.93
CA TYR A 336 -52.20 -28.06 5.48
C TYR A 336 -53.53 -27.73 6.16
N GLY A 337 -54.55 -28.59 6.07
CA GLY A 337 -55.90 -28.30 6.58
C GLY A 337 -56.70 -27.27 5.75
N GLN A 338 -56.14 -26.78 4.63
CA GLN A 338 -56.74 -25.76 3.79
C GLN A 338 -56.51 -26.05 2.29
N LYS A 339 -57.46 -25.65 1.43
CA LYS A 339 -57.43 -25.94 -0.02
C LYS A 339 -56.24 -25.32 -0.76
N GLN A 340 -55.82 -24.13 -0.33
CA GLN A 340 -54.71 -23.36 -0.92
C GLN A 340 -53.48 -23.50 -0.03
N PRO A 341 -52.25 -23.61 -0.55
CA PRO A 341 -51.07 -23.66 0.31
C PRO A 341 -50.89 -22.35 1.09
N PRO A 342 -50.43 -22.42 2.36
CA PRO A 342 -50.07 -21.26 3.17
C PRO A 342 -49.02 -20.36 2.49
N VAL A 343 -49.10 -19.05 2.71
CA VAL A 343 -48.17 -18.05 2.17
C VAL A 343 -47.12 -17.69 3.24
N TYR A 344 -45.85 -17.61 2.86
CA TYR A 344 -44.81 -17.10 3.77
C TYR A 344 -44.91 -15.58 3.86
N ASN A 345 -45.23 -15.07 5.05
CA ASN A 345 -45.38 -13.65 5.28
C ASN A 345 -44.06 -13.02 5.72
N PHE A 346 -43.25 -12.55 4.77
CA PHE A 346 -41.99 -11.87 5.08
C PHE A 346 -42.15 -10.56 5.89
N GLY A 347 -43.38 -10.06 6.10
CA GLY A 347 -43.66 -8.96 7.01
C GLY A 347 -43.47 -9.31 8.49
N ASP A 348 -43.50 -10.60 8.84
CA ASP A 348 -43.35 -11.06 10.22
C ASP A 348 -41.88 -11.12 10.69
N ILE A 349 -40.92 -10.93 9.77
CA ILE A 349 -39.48 -10.94 10.06
C ILE A 349 -39.09 -9.66 10.82
N THR A 350 -38.84 -9.79 12.12
CA THR A 350 -38.51 -8.65 13.00
C THR A 350 -37.14 -8.79 13.67
N GLY A 351 -36.57 -7.69 14.16
CA GLY A 351 -35.38 -7.69 15.04
C GLY A 351 -34.01 -8.00 14.41
N LEU A 352 -33.93 -8.62 13.22
CA LEU A 352 -32.68 -9.04 12.59
C LEU A 352 -32.14 -8.02 11.56
N PRO A 353 -30.88 -7.56 11.62
CA PRO A 353 -30.30 -6.72 10.56
C PRO A 353 -30.19 -7.44 9.19
N ILE A 354 -30.90 -6.93 8.17
CA ILE A 354 -30.85 -7.47 6.79
C ILE A 354 -30.18 -6.46 5.83
N TYR A 355 -29.27 -6.96 4.97
CA TYR A 355 -28.54 -6.22 3.95
C TYR A 355 -28.84 -6.81 2.58
N LEU A 356 -29.33 -6.02 1.62
CA LEU A 356 -29.71 -6.50 0.28
C LEU A 356 -28.70 -6.05 -0.78
N TYR A 357 -28.29 -6.98 -1.65
CA TYR A 357 -27.44 -6.70 -2.80
C TYR A 357 -28.18 -7.11 -4.08
N ILE A 358 -28.50 -6.12 -4.93
CA ILE A 358 -29.50 -6.23 -6.00
C ILE A 358 -28.85 -5.93 -7.35
N GLY A 359 -28.97 -6.86 -8.32
CA GLY A 359 -28.43 -6.71 -9.66
C GLY A 359 -29.36 -5.92 -10.58
N GLY A 360 -28.84 -5.05 -11.42
CA GLY A 360 -29.64 -4.31 -12.41
C GLY A 360 -30.01 -5.13 -13.64
N ASN A 361 -29.16 -6.09 -14.02
CA ASN A 361 -29.32 -6.99 -15.16
C ASN A 361 -29.76 -8.41 -14.75
N ASP A 362 -30.09 -8.63 -13.48
CA ASP A 362 -30.54 -9.92 -12.96
C ASP A 362 -31.92 -10.31 -13.55
N TRP A 363 -31.98 -11.46 -14.22
CA TRP A 363 -33.20 -11.97 -14.87
C TRP A 363 -33.99 -12.96 -13.99
N LEU A 364 -33.48 -13.33 -12.81
CA LEU A 364 -34.07 -14.33 -11.92
C LEU A 364 -34.49 -13.71 -10.59
N ALA A 365 -33.63 -12.92 -9.93
CA ALA A 365 -34.03 -12.03 -8.85
C ALA A 365 -34.40 -10.65 -9.42
N ASP A 366 -35.45 -10.62 -10.25
CA ASP A 366 -35.83 -9.45 -11.03
C ASP A 366 -36.20 -8.23 -10.16
N ASN A 367 -35.86 -7.04 -10.67
CA ASN A 367 -36.09 -5.78 -9.97
C ASN A 367 -37.57 -5.47 -9.71
N GLU A 368 -38.51 -5.96 -10.54
CA GLU A 368 -39.96 -5.81 -10.34
C GLU A 368 -40.44 -6.70 -9.18
N ASP A 369 -39.96 -7.95 -9.07
CA ASP A 369 -40.24 -8.82 -7.92
C ASP A 369 -39.63 -8.26 -6.62
N ILE A 370 -38.39 -7.74 -6.66
CA ILE A 370 -37.73 -7.15 -5.49
C ILE A 370 -38.42 -5.85 -5.03
N LYS A 371 -38.86 -4.99 -5.97
CA LYS A 371 -39.53 -3.71 -5.63
C LYS A 371 -41.00 -3.90 -5.30
N GLY A 372 -41.71 -4.75 -6.03
CA GLY A 372 -43.15 -4.97 -5.91
C GLY A 372 -43.56 -5.98 -4.83
N TYR A 373 -42.74 -7.01 -4.57
CA TYR A 373 -43.07 -8.04 -3.59
C TYR A 373 -42.20 -8.01 -2.33
N LEU A 374 -40.87 -8.10 -2.47
CA LEU A 374 -39.97 -8.30 -1.32
C LEU A 374 -39.80 -7.02 -0.49
N SER A 375 -39.34 -5.94 -1.13
CA SER A 375 -39.01 -4.67 -0.46
C SER A 375 -40.13 -4.05 0.39
N PRO A 376 -41.42 -4.13 0.02
CA PRO A 376 -42.51 -3.63 0.86
C PRO A 376 -42.71 -4.44 2.14
N ARG A 377 -42.42 -5.75 2.11
CA ARG A 377 -42.66 -6.67 3.23
C ARG A 377 -41.56 -6.59 4.30
N ILE A 378 -40.30 -6.63 3.89
CA ILE A 378 -39.15 -6.60 4.83
C ILE A 378 -38.66 -5.18 5.20
N LYS A 379 -39.44 -4.13 4.88
CA LYS A 379 -38.98 -2.73 4.95
C LYS A 379 -38.47 -2.31 6.34
N ALA A 380 -39.11 -2.78 7.42
CA ALA A 380 -38.76 -2.43 8.79
C ALA A 380 -37.40 -2.98 9.26
N THR A 381 -36.86 -3.95 8.52
CA THR A 381 -35.81 -4.86 8.99
C THR A 381 -34.52 -4.72 8.16
N VAL A 382 -34.63 -4.16 6.95
CA VAL A 382 -33.50 -3.88 6.06
C VAL A 382 -32.73 -2.63 6.49
N GLN A 383 -31.43 -2.81 6.79
CA GLN A 383 -30.51 -1.73 7.15
C GLN A 383 -29.95 -1.01 5.90
N GLN A 384 -29.63 -1.76 4.85
CA GLN A 384 -29.00 -1.23 3.64
C GLN A 384 -29.47 -1.96 2.38
N LYS A 385 -29.54 -1.23 1.27
CA LYS A 385 -29.76 -1.77 -0.07
C LYS A 385 -28.65 -1.27 -1.01
N THR A 386 -27.82 -2.19 -1.48
CA THR A 386 -26.78 -1.94 -2.47
C THR A 386 -27.31 -2.35 -3.85
N PHE A 387 -27.32 -1.41 -4.80
CA PHE A 387 -27.78 -1.66 -6.18
C PHE A 387 -26.59 -1.64 -7.14
N LEU A 388 -26.37 -2.77 -7.82
CA LEU A 388 -25.25 -3.00 -8.73
C LEU A 388 -25.81 -3.06 -10.16
N PRO A 389 -25.85 -1.94 -10.89
CA PRO A 389 -26.63 -1.81 -12.12
C PRO A 389 -26.17 -2.75 -13.24
N ASP A 390 -24.88 -3.07 -13.31
CA ASP A 390 -24.31 -3.92 -14.34
C ASP A 390 -24.40 -5.42 -14.00
N TYR A 391 -24.64 -5.80 -12.75
CA TYR A 391 -24.66 -7.20 -12.27
C TYR A 391 -25.90 -7.96 -12.77
N ASN A 392 -25.67 -9.18 -13.26
CA ASN A 392 -26.66 -10.22 -13.46
C ASN A 392 -26.73 -11.18 -12.25
N HIS A 393 -27.46 -12.29 -12.39
CA HIS A 393 -27.70 -13.23 -11.27
C HIS A 393 -26.44 -13.94 -10.72
N LEU A 394 -25.41 -14.13 -11.55
CA LEU A 394 -24.22 -14.94 -11.23
C LEU A 394 -23.01 -14.10 -10.83
N ASP A 395 -23.01 -12.79 -11.11
CA ASP A 395 -21.89 -11.91 -10.73
C ASP A 395 -21.64 -11.91 -9.22
N PHE A 396 -22.68 -12.06 -8.40
CA PHE A 396 -22.59 -12.17 -6.93
C PHE A 396 -21.73 -13.33 -6.40
N ILE A 397 -21.43 -14.32 -7.24
CA ILE A 397 -20.63 -15.50 -6.87
C ILE A 397 -19.41 -15.70 -7.77
N TRP A 398 -19.47 -15.31 -9.05
CA TRP A 398 -18.41 -15.56 -10.03
C TRP A 398 -17.86 -14.30 -10.71
N GLY A 399 -18.40 -13.12 -10.42
CA GLY A 399 -17.85 -11.87 -10.92
C GLY A 399 -16.43 -11.66 -10.39
N ILE A 400 -15.47 -11.37 -11.27
CA ILE A 400 -14.08 -11.03 -10.89
C ILE A 400 -14.05 -9.78 -10.00
N HIS A 401 -15.04 -8.90 -10.16
CA HIS A 401 -15.24 -7.69 -9.35
C HIS A 401 -16.20 -7.90 -8.16
N ALA A 402 -16.56 -9.14 -7.80
CA ALA A 402 -17.49 -9.44 -6.71
C ALA A 402 -16.88 -9.26 -5.31
N ALA A 403 -15.57 -9.39 -5.21
CA ALA A 403 -14.78 -9.03 -4.04
C ALA A 403 -14.16 -7.62 -4.15
N GLU A 404 -14.21 -6.97 -5.31
CA GLU A 404 -13.58 -5.67 -5.57
C GLU A 404 -14.34 -4.50 -4.92
N ASP A 405 -14.16 -4.34 -3.62
CA ASP A 405 -13.83 -3.04 -3.03
C ASP A 405 -12.30 -3.01 -2.75
N PRO A 406 -11.61 -1.86 -2.83
CA PRO A 406 -10.37 -1.73 -3.58
C PRO A 406 -9.23 -2.74 -3.28
N GLU A 407 -9.33 -3.92 -3.89
CA GLU A 407 -8.62 -5.13 -3.51
C GLU A 407 -7.10 -4.99 -3.49
N MET A 408 -6.47 -4.40 -4.51
CA MET A 408 -5.00 -4.32 -4.51
C MET A 408 -4.45 -3.56 -3.29
N ILE A 409 -5.10 -2.50 -2.81
CA ILE A 409 -4.68 -1.77 -1.61
C ILE A 409 -4.94 -2.60 -0.35
N GLN A 410 -6.14 -3.20 -0.25
CA GLN A 410 -6.56 -3.99 0.92
C GLN A 410 -5.83 -5.32 1.07
N HIS A 411 -5.59 -6.05 -0.03
CA HIS A 411 -4.79 -7.26 -0.12
C HIS A 411 -3.38 -7.04 0.43
N TRP A 412 -2.82 -5.87 0.13
CA TRP A 412 -1.53 -5.43 0.65
C TRP A 412 -1.60 -4.82 2.06
N GLY A 413 -2.74 -4.93 2.76
CA GLY A 413 -2.90 -4.56 4.16
C GLY A 413 -3.05 -3.05 4.43
N TYR A 414 -3.33 -2.24 3.41
CA TYR A 414 -3.62 -0.82 3.58
C TYR A 414 -5.13 -0.56 3.68
N PRO A 415 -5.58 0.38 4.52
CA PRO A 415 -6.95 0.88 4.49
C PRO A 415 -7.20 1.65 3.18
N VAL A 416 -8.46 1.73 2.78
CA VAL A 416 -8.88 2.53 1.62
C VAL A 416 -10.26 3.13 1.83
N GLU A 417 -10.44 4.37 1.38
CA GLU A 417 -11.72 5.07 1.32
C GLU A 417 -11.99 5.47 -0.14
N ILE A 418 -13.21 5.22 -0.63
CA ILE A 418 -13.67 5.73 -1.93
C ILE A 418 -14.47 7.02 -1.72
N HIS A 419 -14.11 8.05 -2.47
CA HIS A 419 -14.79 9.35 -2.47
C HIS A 419 -15.23 9.72 -3.89
N GLN A 420 -16.28 10.51 -4.04
CA GLN A 420 -16.68 11.04 -5.35
C GLN A 420 -16.64 12.58 -5.35
N ALA A 421 -16.04 13.14 -6.39
CA ALA A 421 -16.12 14.54 -6.77
C ALA A 421 -17.12 14.70 -7.93
N ILE A 422 -17.86 15.80 -7.97
CA ILE A 422 -18.76 16.12 -9.09
C ILE A 422 -18.23 17.37 -9.78
N THR A 423 -17.95 17.27 -11.07
CA THR A 423 -17.40 18.35 -11.89
C THR A 423 -18.50 19.34 -12.29
N LYS A 424 -18.12 20.54 -12.75
CA LYS A 424 -19.10 21.58 -13.15
C LYS A 424 -19.93 21.20 -14.38
N ASP A 425 -19.32 20.49 -15.34
CA ASP A 425 -19.97 19.91 -16.51
C ASP A 425 -20.73 18.60 -16.18
N GLY A 426 -20.48 18.01 -15.02
CA GLY A 426 -21.36 17.04 -14.37
C GLY A 426 -20.88 15.59 -14.42
N TYR A 427 -19.63 15.33 -14.78
CA TYR A 427 -18.99 14.04 -14.51
C TYR A 427 -18.91 13.80 -13.00
N LYS A 428 -18.93 12.53 -12.62
CA LYS A 428 -18.61 12.09 -11.26
C LYS A 428 -17.26 11.39 -11.34
N LEU A 429 -16.26 11.94 -10.67
CA LEU A 429 -14.91 11.41 -10.61
C LEU A 429 -14.75 10.67 -9.28
N GLU A 430 -14.02 9.56 -9.29
CA GLU A 430 -13.89 8.67 -8.13
C GLU A 430 -12.44 8.70 -7.65
N LEU A 431 -12.27 9.12 -6.40
CA LEU A 431 -10.99 9.31 -5.75
C LEU A 431 -10.78 8.18 -4.74
N HIS A 432 -9.58 7.61 -4.77
CA HIS A 432 -9.18 6.53 -3.87
C HIS A 432 -8.17 7.10 -2.87
N ARG A 433 -8.52 7.04 -1.58
CA ARG A 433 -7.70 7.58 -0.50
C ARG A 433 -7.20 6.45 0.38
N ILE A 434 -5.88 6.38 0.57
CA ILE A 434 -5.26 5.58 1.63
C ILE A 434 -5.17 6.49 2.87
N PRO A 435 -6.03 6.35 3.89
CA PRO A 435 -6.07 7.29 5.02
C PRO A 435 -4.88 7.16 5.99
N TYR A 436 -4.24 5.98 6.08
CA TYR A 436 -3.07 5.70 6.91
C TYR A 436 -2.31 4.47 6.37
N GLY A 437 -1.07 4.25 6.81
CA GLY A 437 -0.26 3.10 6.40
C GLY A 437 -0.68 1.80 7.10
N ARG A 438 -0.20 0.65 6.61
CA ARG A 438 -0.48 -0.72 7.11
C ARG A 438 -0.57 -0.89 8.62
N ASN A 439 0.35 -0.27 9.35
CA ASN A 439 0.48 -0.38 10.81
C ASN A 439 0.10 0.93 11.54
N GLY A 440 -0.40 1.94 10.83
CA GLY A 440 -0.71 3.25 11.39
C GLY A 440 -2.14 3.34 11.92
N THR A 441 -2.37 4.31 12.81
CA THR A 441 -3.71 4.75 13.22
C THR A 441 -4.14 5.97 12.39
N ARG A 442 -5.44 6.30 12.46
CA ARG A 442 -6.00 7.52 11.83
C ARG A 442 -5.65 8.73 12.70
N GLU A 443 -4.53 9.36 12.39
CA GLU A 443 -4.05 10.58 13.04
C GLU A 443 -4.49 11.84 12.26
N GLU A 444 -4.79 12.91 12.99
CA GLU A 444 -5.07 14.23 12.41
C GLU A 444 -3.76 14.93 11.99
N GLY A 445 -3.82 15.82 11.00
CA GLY A 445 -2.68 16.63 10.55
C GLY A 445 -1.72 15.99 9.52
N ARG A 446 -1.86 14.70 9.19
CA ARG A 446 -1.01 14.01 8.18
C ARG A 446 -1.01 14.73 6.81
N PRO A 447 0.15 15.01 6.18
CA PRO A 447 0.21 15.69 4.87
C PRO A 447 -0.62 15.00 3.79
N LEU A 448 -1.51 15.75 3.12
CA LEU A 448 -2.30 15.26 2.00
C LEU A 448 -1.46 15.22 0.72
N VAL A 449 -1.16 14.01 0.25
CA VAL A 449 -0.58 13.77 -1.08
C VAL A 449 -1.70 13.46 -2.08
N PHE A 450 -1.68 14.11 -3.24
CA PHE A 450 -2.59 13.84 -4.35
C PHE A 450 -1.80 13.29 -5.55
N LEU A 451 -2.14 12.10 -6.01
CA LEU A 451 -1.44 11.37 -7.09
C LEU A 451 -2.30 11.35 -8.37
N GLN A 452 -1.86 12.05 -9.43
CA GLN A 452 -2.59 12.12 -10.71
C GLN A 452 -1.87 11.35 -11.81
N HIS A 453 -2.59 10.40 -12.41
CA HIS A 453 -2.09 9.54 -13.49
C HIS A 453 -2.08 10.23 -14.87
N GLY A 454 -1.40 9.59 -15.83
CA GLY A 454 -1.28 10.02 -17.23
C GLY A 454 -2.45 9.68 -18.16
N LEU A 455 -2.20 9.82 -19.46
CA LEU A 455 -3.11 9.46 -20.56
C LEU A 455 -3.29 7.93 -20.62
N LEU A 456 -4.53 7.46 -20.86
CA LEU A 456 -4.92 6.03 -20.86
C LEU A 456 -4.63 5.27 -19.55
N ALA A 457 -4.09 5.94 -18.54
CA ALA A 457 -3.82 5.44 -17.22
C ALA A 457 -5.03 5.62 -16.29
N SER A 458 -4.83 5.27 -15.03
CA SER A 458 -5.78 5.37 -13.93
C SER A 458 -5.05 5.57 -12.61
N SER A 459 -5.78 5.74 -11.52
CA SER A 459 -5.21 5.65 -10.18
C SER A 459 -4.57 4.28 -9.87
N ALA A 460 -4.96 3.17 -10.54
CA ALA A 460 -4.32 1.84 -10.37
C ALA A 460 -2.87 1.80 -10.79
N ASP A 461 -2.48 2.59 -11.79
CA ASP A 461 -1.13 2.64 -12.35
C ASP A 461 -0.09 2.96 -11.28
N TRP A 462 -0.52 3.54 -10.16
CA TRP A 462 0.28 3.65 -8.96
C TRP A 462 0.41 2.31 -8.19
N VAL A 463 -0.62 1.51 -7.80
CA VAL A 463 -0.42 0.20 -7.09
C VAL A 463 -0.08 -1.03 -7.97
N LEU A 464 0.07 -0.94 -9.30
CA LEU A 464 0.23 -2.18 -10.11
C LEU A 464 1.46 -3.04 -9.75
N ASN A 465 2.47 -2.42 -9.14
CA ASN A 465 3.71 -3.03 -8.67
C ASN A 465 3.57 -3.63 -7.25
N LEU A 466 4.65 -4.17 -6.68
CA LEU A 466 4.64 -4.57 -5.26
C LEU A 466 4.49 -3.34 -4.34
N PRO A 467 4.08 -3.47 -3.07
CA PRO A 467 3.83 -2.34 -2.17
C PRO A 467 5.05 -1.47 -1.83
N GLU A 468 6.24 -2.04 -1.97
CA GLU A 468 7.52 -1.34 -1.86
C GLU A 468 7.88 -0.59 -3.16
N GLN A 469 7.02 -0.66 -4.17
CA GLN A 469 7.21 -0.18 -5.54
C GLN A 469 5.97 0.55 -6.10
N SER A 470 4.93 0.87 -5.28
CA SER A 470 3.58 1.19 -5.79
C SER A 470 2.64 1.97 -4.81
N ALA A 471 1.61 2.72 -5.30
CA ALA A 471 0.79 3.68 -4.51
C ALA A 471 -0.65 4.15 -4.99
N GLY A 472 -1.61 3.35 -5.50
CA GLY A 472 -3.06 3.74 -5.67
C GLY A 472 -3.96 2.81 -6.55
N ASN A 473 -5.33 2.84 -6.50
CA ASN A 473 -6.27 2.05 -7.37
C ASN A 473 -7.64 2.71 -7.77
N ARG A 474 -8.52 2.00 -8.52
CA ARG A 474 -9.54 2.42 -9.56
C ARG A 474 -11.03 2.45 -9.13
N TYR A 475 -11.99 3.19 -9.72
CA TYR A 475 -12.17 3.72 -11.12
C TYR A 475 -13.33 4.76 -11.26
N SER A 476 -13.51 5.54 -12.35
CA SER A 476 -14.79 6.29 -12.58
C SER A 476 -15.38 6.32 -14.00
N ARG A 477 -16.69 6.04 -14.14
CA ARG A 477 -17.46 6.03 -15.41
C ARG A 477 -18.90 6.56 -15.24
N LYS A 478 -19.09 7.65 -14.50
CA LYS A 478 -20.41 8.15 -14.04
C LYS A 478 -20.58 9.64 -14.39
N HIS A 479 -21.78 10.08 -14.77
CA HIS A 479 -22.12 11.49 -15.05
C HIS A 479 -23.58 11.74 -14.64
N VAL A 480 -23.89 12.93 -14.12
CA VAL A 480 -25.20 13.33 -13.59
C VAL A 480 -26.33 13.32 -14.65
N ARG A 481 -26.04 13.57 -15.94
CA ARG A 481 -27.07 13.77 -16.98
C ARG A 481 -26.95 12.89 -18.22
N HIS A 482 -25.79 12.27 -18.46
CA HIS A 482 -25.51 11.52 -19.69
C HIS A 482 -25.01 10.12 -19.35
N SER A 483 -25.58 9.10 -20.00
CA SER A 483 -25.08 7.72 -19.91
C SER A 483 -23.76 7.60 -20.68
N TRP A 484 -22.84 6.78 -20.19
CA TRP A 484 -21.57 6.45 -20.87
C TRP A 484 -21.75 5.80 -22.25
N LEU A 485 -22.96 5.31 -22.56
CA LEU A 485 -23.32 4.84 -23.91
C LEU A 485 -23.57 5.98 -24.92
N SER A 486 -23.74 7.22 -24.46
CA SER A 486 -24.01 8.39 -25.29
C SER A 486 -22.72 9.03 -25.80
N ALA A 487 -22.68 9.45 -27.07
CA ALA A 487 -21.57 10.25 -27.58
C ALA A 487 -21.36 11.56 -26.81
N LYS A 488 -22.43 12.15 -26.23
CA LYS A 488 -22.32 13.37 -25.40
C LYS A 488 -21.50 13.18 -24.12
N PHE A 489 -21.42 11.96 -23.59
CA PHE A 489 -20.57 11.63 -22.44
C PHE A 489 -19.07 11.58 -22.79
N TRP A 490 -18.72 11.50 -24.08
CA TRP A 490 -17.31 11.43 -24.53
C TRP A 490 -16.83 12.72 -25.20
N GLN A 491 -17.57 13.82 -25.07
CA GLN A 491 -17.26 15.12 -25.69
C GLN A 491 -16.33 16.00 -24.84
N PHE A 492 -15.25 15.42 -24.34
CA PHE A 492 -14.22 16.09 -23.53
C PHE A 492 -12.81 15.84 -24.09
N SER A 493 -11.87 16.72 -23.79
CA SER A 493 -10.42 16.56 -23.97
C SER A 493 -9.70 16.90 -22.66
N TRP A 494 -8.37 16.78 -22.63
CA TRP A 494 -7.59 17.19 -21.44
C TRP A 494 -7.76 18.69 -21.06
N ASP A 495 -8.21 19.56 -21.99
CA ASP A 495 -8.54 20.98 -21.73
C ASP A 495 -9.70 21.09 -20.73
N GLU A 496 -10.80 20.38 -21.00
CA GLU A 496 -11.95 20.28 -20.09
C GLU A 496 -11.57 19.59 -18.76
N MET A 497 -10.67 18.59 -18.79
CA MET A 497 -10.16 17.96 -17.56
C MET A 497 -9.34 18.94 -16.70
N ALA A 498 -8.56 19.84 -17.31
CA ALA A 498 -7.84 20.88 -16.58
C ALA A 498 -8.79 21.92 -15.96
N GLU A 499 -9.87 22.28 -16.67
CA GLU A 499 -10.83 23.30 -16.22
C GLU A 499 -11.83 22.79 -15.16
N PHE A 500 -12.31 21.56 -15.28
CA PHE A 500 -13.40 21.01 -14.46
C PHE A 500 -12.99 19.85 -13.55
N ASP A 501 -12.21 18.89 -14.05
CA ASP A 501 -11.91 17.65 -13.33
C ASP A 501 -10.89 17.89 -12.20
N LEU A 502 -9.73 18.44 -12.55
CA LEU A 502 -8.63 18.66 -11.61
C LEU A 502 -9.06 19.53 -10.40
N PRO A 503 -9.77 20.66 -10.58
CA PRO A 503 -10.24 21.45 -9.44
C PRO A 503 -11.25 20.69 -8.57
N ALA A 504 -12.18 19.94 -9.18
CA ALA A 504 -13.17 19.17 -8.42
C ALA A 504 -12.53 18.04 -7.59
N MET A 505 -11.49 17.39 -8.12
CA MET A 505 -10.75 16.36 -7.39
C MET A 505 -9.92 16.95 -6.24
N ILE A 506 -9.17 18.03 -6.47
CA ILE A 506 -8.41 18.71 -5.41
C ILE A 506 -9.33 19.26 -4.32
N ASP A 507 -10.44 19.91 -4.68
CA ASP A 507 -11.39 20.46 -3.71
C ASP A 507 -12.05 19.36 -2.89
N LYS A 508 -12.34 18.20 -3.50
CA LYS A 508 -12.83 17.03 -2.77
C LYS A 508 -11.78 16.44 -1.83
N ALA A 509 -10.52 16.36 -2.25
CA ALA A 509 -9.42 15.84 -1.44
C ALA A 509 -9.16 16.74 -0.21
N LEU A 510 -9.08 18.06 -0.40
CA LEU A 510 -8.95 19.05 0.66
C LEU A 510 -10.15 18.99 1.63
N SER A 511 -11.38 18.95 1.10
CA SER A 511 -12.59 18.83 1.92
C SER A 511 -12.65 17.54 2.75
N VAL A 512 -12.07 16.44 2.28
CA VAL A 512 -12.05 15.15 2.99
C VAL A 512 -10.91 15.07 4.01
N SER A 513 -9.78 15.72 3.75
CA SER A 513 -8.63 15.74 4.66
C SER A 513 -8.71 16.81 5.75
N GLY A 514 -9.48 17.87 5.53
CA GLY A 514 -9.49 19.07 6.38
C GLY A 514 -8.28 19.99 6.16
N GLN A 515 -7.42 19.72 5.16
CA GLN A 515 -6.25 20.55 4.86
C GLN A 515 -6.58 21.67 3.85
N SER A 516 -5.77 22.72 3.86
CA SER A 516 -5.85 23.87 2.94
C SER A 516 -5.01 23.69 1.67
N GLN A 517 -4.01 22.81 1.68
CA GLN A 517 -3.08 22.58 0.56
C GLN A 517 -2.78 21.08 0.36
N VAL A 518 -2.40 20.70 -0.85
CA VAL A 518 -1.91 19.35 -1.19
C VAL A 518 -0.43 19.35 -1.59
N LEU A 519 0.24 18.22 -1.36
CA LEU A 519 1.44 17.83 -2.11
C LEU A 519 0.96 17.15 -3.40
N TYR A 520 1.11 17.83 -4.54
CA TYR A 520 0.60 17.34 -5.82
C TYR A 520 1.71 16.59 -6.57
N VAL A 521 1.57 15.28 -6.75
CA VAL A 521 2.40 14.48 -7.67
C VAL A 521 1.57 14.16 -8.92
N ALA A 522 2.10 14.47 -10.09
CA ALA A 522 1.42 14.28 -11.36
C ALA A 522 2.34 13.59 -12.37
N HIS A 523 1.81 12.63 -13.13
CA HIS A 523 2.52 11.92 -14.20
C HIS A 523 1.93 12.27 -15.57
N SER A 524 2.77 12.51 -16.58
CA SER A 524 2.37 12.62 -17.99
C SER A 524 1.21 13.62 -18.20
N GLN A 525 0.04 13.20 -18.71
CA GLN A 525 -1.15 14.06 -18.86
C GLN A 525 -1.60 14.75 -17.55
N GLY A 526 -1.33 14.15 -16.38
CA GLY A 526 -1.56 14.82 -15.10
C GLY A 526 -0.79 16.15 -15.01
N THR A 527 0.48 16.16 -15.41
CA THR A 527 1.32 17.38 -15.43
C THR A 527 0.78 18.40 -16.42
N LEU A 528 0.33 17.95 -17.60
CA LEU A 528 -0.28 18.78 -18.64
C LEU A 528 -1.51 19.51 -18.11
N THR A 529 -2.42 18.80 -17.43
CA THR A 529 -3.61 19.42 -16.81
C THR A 529 -3.27 20.37 -15.67
N ALA A 530 -2.24 20.06 -14.87
CA ALA A 530 -1.75 20.93 -13.80
C ALA A 530 -1.19 22.25 -14.35
N PHE A 531 -0.30 22.18 -15.34
CA PHE A 531 0.29 23.35 -15.99
C PHE A 531 -0.76 24.21 -16.71
N ALA A 532 -1.69 23.55 -17.42
CA ALA A 532 -2.81 24.24 -18.06
C ALA A 532 -3.62 25.03 -17.03
N LYS A 533 -4.10 24.38 -15.96
CA LYS A 533 -4.92 25.00 -14.90
C LYS A 533 -4.18 26.13 -14.17
N LEU A 534 -2.91 25.92 -13.80
CA LEU A 534 -2.10 26.94 -13.11
C LEU A 534 -1.80 28.17 -13.97
N SER A 535 -1.74 28.01 -15.30
CA SER A 535 -1.50 29.13 -16.22
C SER A 535 -2.75 29.95 -16.58
N THR A 536 -3.96 29.38 -16.41
CA THR A 536 -5.24 30.08 -16.59
C THR A 536 -5.83 30.61 -15.29
N ASP A 537 -5.58 29.93 -14.17
CA ASP A 537 -6.06 30.29 -12.84
C ASP A 537 -4.91 30.22 -11.82
N PRO A 538 -4.10 31.29 -11.72
CA PRO A 538 -3.01 31.37 -10.74
C PRO A 538 -3.47 31.24 -9.29
N SER A 539 -4.74 31.52 -8.96
CA SER A 539 -5.26 31.37 -7.61
C SER A 539 -5.29 29.90 -7.17
N PHE A 540 -5.38 28.97 -8.13
CA PHE A 540 -5.32 27.52 -7.88
C PHE A 540 -4.00 27.08 -7.24
N ALA A 541 -2.90 27.82 -7.45
CA ALA A 541 -1.61 27.54 -6.81
C ALA A 541 -1.67 27.63 -5.28
N GLN A 542 -2.59 28.42 -4.71
CA GLN A 542 -2.76 28.51 -3.25
C GLN A 542 -3.14 27.16 -2.62
N LYS A 543 -3.76 26.26 -3.40
CA LYS A 543 -4.15 24.90 -2.98
C LYS A 543 -3.01 23.87 -3.09
N ILE A 544 -1.82 24.26 -3.58
CA ILE A 544 -0.69 23.37 -3.86
C ILE A 544 0.50 23.82 -3.01
N LYS A 545 0.92 22.98 -2.05
CA LYS A 545 2.13 23.17 -1.25
C LYS A 545 3.39 22.93 -2.08
N MET A 546 3.36 21.89 -2.92
CA MET A 546 4.41 21.52 -3.88
C MET A 546 3.82 20.81 -5.09
N LEU A 547 4.46 20.94 -6.25
CA LEU A 547 4.15 20.18 -7.46
C LEU A 547 5.36 19.34 -7.88
N PHE A 548 5.19 18.02 -7.93
CA PHE A 548 6.16 17.06 -8.46
C PHE A 548 5.66 16.56 -9.81
N ALA A 549 6.33 16.93 -10.90
CA ALA A 549 5.91 16.62 -12.26
C ALA A 549 6.80 15.54 -12.88
N LEU A 550 6.26 14.33 -13.02
CA LEU A 550 6.93 13.13 -13.51
C LEU A 550 6.61 12.92 -14.99
N ALA A 551 7.63 12.66 -15.81
CA ALA A 551 7.51 12.63 -17.28
C ALA A 551 6.70 13.85 -17.81
N PRO A 552 7.13 15.09 -17.53
CA PRO A 552 6.29 16.27 -17.67
C PRO A 552 5.98 16.60 -19.13
N ILE A 553 4.71 16.76 -19.44
CA ILE A 553 4.22 17.09 -20.79
C ILE A 553 3.84 18.57 -20.84
N GLY A 554 4.65 19.35 -21.56
CA GLY A 554 4.33 20.74 -21.91
C GLY A 554 4.27 20.99 -23.42
N LYS A 555 5.02 20.20 -24.20
CA LYS A 555 5.09 20.23 -25.66
C LYS A 555 5.49 18.82 -26.13
N ILE A 556 5.06 18.44 -27.35
CA ILE A 556 5.21 17.07 -27.89
C ILE A 556 5.54 17.08 -29.39
N GLN A 557 6.52 17.90 -29.79
CA GLN A 557 7.01 17.99 -31.17
C GLN A 557 8.04 16.89 -31.49
N HIS A 558 8.81 16.45 -30.50
CA HIS A 558 9.96 15.55 -30.67
C HIS A 558 9.65 14.09 -30.34
N ILE A 559 8.39 13.77 -29.99
CA ILE A 559 7.94 12.39 -29.69
C ILE A 559 8.43 11.35 -30.70
N ARG A 560 8.75 10.15 -30.22
CA ARG A 560 9.44 9.10 -30.99
C ARG A 560 8.54 7.87 -31.21
N GLY A 561 9.10 6.85 -31.85
CA GLY A 561 8.50 5.53 -31.98
C GLY A 561 7.14 5.48 -32.70
N LEU A 562 6.34 4.48 -32.32
CA LEU A 562 5.04 4.19 -32.92
C LEU A 562 4.02 5.31 -32.66
N ALA A 563 4.11 6.01 -31.53
CA ALA A 563 3.25 7.15 -31.20
C ALA A 563 3.37 8.30 -32.22
N ARG A 564 4.62 8.63 -32.61
CA ARG A 564 4.91 9.59 -33.69
C ARG A 564 4.29 9.13 -35.01
N THR A 565 4.59 7.89 -35.43
CA THR A 565 4.10 7.32 -36.69
C THR A 565 2.56 7.34 -36.75
N LEU A 566 1.87 6.83 -35.74
CA LEU A 566 0.40 6.81 -35.69
C LEU A 566 -0.19 8.22 -35.74
N SER A 567 0.42 9.20 -35.07
CA SER A 567 -0.03 10.59 -35.07
C SER A 567 0.06 11.27 -36.44
N PHE A 568 1.02 10.90 -37.28
CA PHE A 568 1.13 11.39 -38.66
C PHE A 568 0.36 10.53 -39.68
N THR A 569 0.29 9.20 -39.52
CA THR A 569 -0.47 8.31 -40.41
C THR A 569 -1.97 8.47 -40.27
N LEU A 570 -2.47 8.68 -39.04
CA LEU A 570 -3.90 8.91 -38.77
C LEU A 570 -4.30 10.40 -38.94
N ALA A 571 -3.42 11.24 -39.47
CA ALA A 571 -3.57 12.69 -39.55
C ALA A 571 -4.57 13.21 -40.62
N GLY A 572 -5.41 12.34 -41.20
CA GLY A 572 -6.43 12.66 -42.21
C GLY A 572 -7.58 13.57 -41.73
N GLY A 573 -7.36 14.36 -40.68
CA GLY A 573 -8.33 15.25 -40.06
C GLY A 573 -9.20 14.57 -38.99
N VAL A 574 -9.87 15.41 -38.20
CA VAL A 574 -10.86 15.00 -37.18
C VAL A 574 -11.88 14.01 -37.76
N GLU A 575 -12.31 14.24 -38.99
CA GLU A 575 -13.33 13.42 -39.65
C GLU A 575 -12.85 11.99 -39.94
N THR A 576 -11.63 11.80 -40.47
CA THR A 576 -11.06 10.47 -40.76
C THR A 576 -10.82 9.68 -39.47
N PHE A 577 -10.26 10.32 -38.44
CA PHE A 577 -10.04 9.68 -37.14
C PHE A 577 -11.36 9.30 -36.45
N THR A 578 -12.37 10.17 -36.52
CA THR A 578 -13.72 9.89 -35.97
C THR A 578 -14.47 8.83 -36.77
N LYS A 579 -14.20 8.67 -38.08
CA LYS A 579 -14.73 7.57 -38.90
C LYS A 579 -14.12 6.22 -38.50
N ILE A 580 -12.84 6.17 -38.12
CA ILE A 580 -12.13 4.94 -37.74
C ILE A 580 -12.46 4.53 -36.30
N PHE A 581 -12.36 5.45 -35.34
CA PHE A 581 -12.49 5.14 -33.90
C PHE A 581 -13.84 5.53 -33.29
N GLY A 582 -14.74 6.14 -34.06
CA GLY A 582 -16.02 6.66 -33.57
C GLY A 582 -15.87 7.90 -32.68
N SER A 583 -16.99 8.50 -32.30
CA SER A 583 -17.05 9.70 -31.45
C SER A 583 -17.26 9.40 -29.95
N ARG A 584 -16.75 8.26 -29.46
CA ARG A 584 -17.03 7.72 -28.12
C ARG A 584 -15.74 7.41 -27.36
N GLU A 585 -15.68 6.26 -26.67
CA GLU A 585 -14.50 5.77 -25.96
C GLU A 585 -13.45 5.25 -26.95
N PHE A 586 -12.25 5.82 -26.90
CA PHE A 586 -11.06 5.34 -27.58
C PHE A 586 -10.36 4.29 -26.71
N LEU A 587 -10.03 3.14 -27.31
CA LEU A 587 -9.48 1.94 -26.64
C LEU A 587 -10.27 1.54 -25.38
N PRO A 588 -11.57 1.21 -25.50
CA PRO A 588 -12.39 0.85 -24.36
C PRO A 588 -11.88 -0.43 -23.69
N GLN A 589 -11.71 -0.39 -22.36
CA GLN A 589 -10.99 -1.43 -21.61
C GLN A 589 -11.57 -2.85 -21.80
N TRP A 590 -12.90 -2.98 -21.94
CA TRP A 590 -13.57 -4.27 -22.15
C TRP A 590 -13.19 -4.95 -23.49
N MET A 591 -12.62 -4.19 -24.44
CA MET A 591 -12.12 -4.67 -25.72
C MET A 591 -10.59 -4.78 -25.70
N SER A 592 -9.89 -3.80 -25.14
CA SER A 592 -8.42 -3.77 -25.12
C SER A 592 -7.80 -4.75 -24.13
N ALA A 593 -8.32 -4.86 -22.91
CA ALA A 593 -7.70 -5.71 -21.88
C ALA A 593 -7.73 -7.20 -22.24
N PRO A 594 -8.84 -7.81 -22.70
CA PRO A 594 -8.83 -9.24 -23.09
C PRO A 594 -7.96 -9.51 -24.33
N ALA A 595 -7.91 -8.57 -25.27
CA ALA A 595 -7.09 -8.70 -26.48
C ALA A 595 -5.59 -8.58 -26.17
N MET A 596 -5.22 -7.65 -25.29
CA MET A 596 -3.84 -7.53 -24.80
C MET A 596 -3.48 -8.71 -23.92
N GLU A 597 -4.35 -9.14 -23.00
CA GLU A 597 -4.09 -10.30 -22.15
C GLU A 597 -3.83 -11.56 -22.99
N ALA A 598 -4.67 -11.87 -23.98
CA ALA A 598 -4.44 -12.99 -24.91
C ALA A 598 -3.10 -12.86 -25.66
N LEU A 599 -2.80 -11.67 -26.20
CA LEU A 599 -1.53 -11.41 -26.91
C LEU A 599 -0.31 -11.59 -25.98
N CYS A 600 -0.40 -11.13 -24.73
CA CYS A 600 0.70 -11.14 -23.77
C CYS A 600 0.87 -12.46 -23.02
N GLN A 601 -0.18 -13.27 -22.89
CA GLN A 601 -0.08 -14.63 -22.35
C GLN A 601 0.75 -15.53 -23.28
N ASP A 602 0.47 -15.51 -24.59
CA ASP A 602 1.18 -16.34 -25.57
C ASP A 602 2.53 -15.77 -26.03
N ARG A 603 2.66 -14.43 -26.12
CA ARG A 603 3.80 -13.75 -26.77
C ARG A 603 4.30 -12.55 -25.95
N LYS A 604 4.71 -12.79 -24.70
CA LYS A 604 5.23 -11.75 -23.76
C LYS A 604 6.19 -10.75 -24.39
N SER A 605 7.15 -11.18 -25.20
CA SER A 605 8.11 -10.29 -25.87
C SER A 605 7.41 -9.26 -26.75
N ILE A 606 6.46 -9.68 -27.60
CA ILE A 606 5.74 -8.78 -28.51
C ILE A 606 4.95 -7.71 -27.76
N CYS A 607 4.38 -8.03 -26.60
CA CYS A 607 3.72 -7.02 -25.77
C CYS A 607 4.68 -6.01 -25.16
N ILE A 608 5.86 -6.46 -24.72
CA ILE A 608 6.91 -5.59 -24.18
C ILE A 608 7.46 -4.70 -25.32
N ASP A 609 7.73 -5.27 -26.49
CA ASP A 609 8.18 -4.55 -27.67
C ASP A 609 7.14 -3.51 -28.13
N LEU A 610 5.85 -3.87 -28.13
CA LEU A 610 4.75 -2.96 -28.48
C LEU A 610 4.61 -1.81 -27.48
N LEU A 611 4.67 -2.10 -26.17
CA LEU A 611 4.66 -1.09 -25.11
C LEU A 611 5.85 -0.13 -25.28
N PHE A 612 7.07 -0.67 -25.35
CA PHE A 612 8.30 0.10 -25.48
C PHE A 612 8.40 0.87 -26.81
N SER A 613 7.75 0.40 -27.88
CA SER A 613 7.63 1.15 -29.14
C SER A 613 6.86 2.47 -28.99
N ILE A 614 6.07 2.61 -27.92
CA ILE A 614 5.28 3.81 -27.59
C ILE A 614 5.96 4.61 -26.47
N THR A 615 6.44 3.93 -25.43
CA THR A 615 6.90 4.58 -24.17
C THR A 615 8.40 4.85 -24.11
N GLY A 616 9.18 4.23 -25.00
CA GLY A 616 10.63 4.06 -24.85
C GLY A 616 10.97 2.75 -24.15
N ALA A 617 12.19 2.26 -24.34
CA ALA A 617 12.64 0.95 -23.88
C ALA A 617 13.65 1.05 -22.72
N ASP A 618 13.30 0.50 -21.55
CA ASP A 618 14.31 0.00 -20.59
C ASP A 618 13.84 -1.32 -19.97
N GLN A 619 14.35 -2.42 -20.51
CA GLN A 619 13.98 -3.77 -20.07
C GLN A 619 14.57 -4.12 -18.68
N ARG A 620 15.52 -3.34 -18.15
CA ARG A 620 16.13 -3.56 -16.82
C ARG A 620 15.25 -3.02 -15.70
N ASN A 621 14.51 -1.94 -15.95
CA ASN A 621 13.64 -1.31 -14.95
C ASN A 621 12.20 -1.88 -15.00
N PHE A 622 11.84 -2.67 -16.00
CA PHE A 622 10.48 -3.17 -16.21
C PHE A 622 10.25 -4.57 -15.61
N ASN A 623 9.25 -4.70 -14.72
CA ASN A 623 8.86 -5.99 -14.13
C ASN A 623 8.05 -6.86 -15.11
N SER A 624 8.73 -7.56 -16.02
CA SER A 624 8.10 -8.46 -17.00
C SER A 624 7.26 -9.59 -16.40
N SER A 625 7.45 -9.95 -15.13
CA SER A 625 6.61 -10.94 -14.43
C SER A 625 5.20 -10.43 -14.17
N ARG A 626 5.05 -9.11 -13.94
CA ARG A 626 3.75 -8.43 -13.72
C ARG A 626 3.10 -7.91 -15.00
N LEU A 627 3.66 -8.19 -16.19
CA LEU A 627 3.07 -7.82 -17.47
C LEU A 627 1.55 -8.13 -17.60
N PRO A 628 1.02 -9.30 -17.17
CA PRO A 628 -0.43 -9.57 -17.22
C PRO A 628 -1.24 -8.57 -16.38
N VAL A 629 -0.72 -8.15 -15.23
CA VAL A 629 -1.35 -7.15 -14.35
C VAL A 629 -1.31 -5.78 -15.01
N TYR A 630 -0.18 -5.41 -15.61
CA TYR A 630 -0.07 -4.14 -16.34
C TYR A 630 -1.08 -4.05 -17.49
N VAL A 631 -1.26 -5.11 -18.29
CA VAL A 631 -2.16 -5.07 -19.46
C VAL A 631 -3.63 -5.33 -19.15
N ALA A 632 -3.95 -5.97 -18.02
CA ALA A 632 -5.33 -6.02 -17.51
C ALA A 632 -5.85 -4.61 -17.16
N HIS A 633 -4.94 -3.73 -16.74
CA HIS A 633 -5.26 -2.38 -16.31
C HIS A 633 -5.04 -1.33 -17.43
N PHE A 634 -3.91 -1.33 -18.14
CA PHE A 634 -3.59 -0.36 -19.18
C PHE A 634 -3.71 -0.97 -20.60
N PRO A 635 -4.38 -0.32 -21.57
CA PRO A 635 -4.99 1.02 -21.49
C PRO A 635 -6.42 1.02 -20.93
N SER A 636 -6.75 2.09 -20.19
CA SER A 636 -7.97 2.24 -19.38
C SER A 636 -9.18 2.83 -20.12
N GLY A 637 -8.98 3.25 -21.38
CA GLY A 637 -9.94 4.04 -22.16
C GLY A 637 -9.85 5.55 -21.92
N THR A 638 -10.20 6.33 -22.94
CA THR A 638 -10.35 7.81 -22.88
C THR A 638 -11.35 8.25 -23.97
N SER A 639 -11.67 9.54 -24.11
CA SER A 639 -12.48 9.99 -25.26
C SER A 639 -11.67 10.03 -26.56
N THR A 640 -12.31 9.75 -27.70
CA THR A 640 -11.71 10.03 -29.02
C THR A 640 -11.30 11.50 -29.14
N GLN A 641 -12.07 12.43 -28.56
CA GLN A 641 -11.78 13.86 -28.58
C GLN A 641 -10.49 14.21 -27.81
N ASN A 642 -10.16 13.51 -26.72
CA ASN A 642 -8.87 13.69 -26.06
C ASN A 642 -7.70 13.27 -26.98
N MET A 643 -7.79 12.11 -27.63
CA MET A 643 -6.76 11.66 -28.59
C MET A 643 -6.60 12.61 -29.78
N LEU A 644 -7.69 13.18 -30.27
CA LEU A 644 -7.66 14.23 -31.30
C LEU A 644 -6.89 15.48 -30.82
N HIS A 645 -7.05 15.86 -29.56
CA HIS A 645 -6.31 16.98 -28.99
C HIS A 645 -4.80 16.70 -28.92
N TRP A 646 -4.40 15.49 -28.51
CA TRP A 646 -3.01 15.05 -28.58
C TRP A 646 -2.43 15.13 -30.00
N ILE A 647 -3.17 14.66 -31.02
CA ILE A 647 -2.75 14.77 -32.43
C ILE A 647 -2.59 16.24 -32.87
N GLN A 648 -3.45 17.16 -32.39
CA GLN A 648 -3.32 18.59 -32.67
C GLN A 648 -2.03 19.18 -32.07
N MET A 649 -1.70 18.81 -30.83
CA MET A 649 -0.46 19.23 -30.16
C MET A 649 0.79 18.72 -30.89
N VAL A 650 0.83 17.44 -31.30
CA VAL A 650 1.95 16.87 -32.09
C VAL A 650 2.13 17.62 -33.41
N ARG A 651 1.02 17.91 -34.11
CA ARG A 651 1.07 18.58 -35.43
C ARG A 651 1.43 20.06 -35.37
N LYS A 652 1.03 20.77 -34.31
CA LYS A 652 1.28 22.22 -34.16
C LYS A 652 2.55 22.54 -33.37
N GLY A 653 3.07 21.60 -32.58
CA GLY A 653 4.18 21.84 -31.66
C GLY A 653 3.88 22.90 -30.59
N SER A 654 2.60 23.10 -30.23
CA SER A 654 2.16 24.16 -29.33
C SER A 654 1.17 23.67 -28.28
N LEU A 655 1.32 24.18 -27.05
CA LEU A 655 0.36 23.99 -25.97
C LEU A 655 -0.81 24.97 -26.10
N ALA A 656 -1.99 24.47 -26.46
CA ALA A 656 -3.19 25.28 -26.69
C ALA A 656 -4.45 24.54 -26.23
N LYS A 657 -5.57 25.27 -26.19
CA LYS A 657 -6.91 24.70 -26.05
C LYS A 657 -7.31 23.85 -27.25
N PHE A 658 -8.35 23.03 -27.10
CA PHE A 658 -8.78 22.11 -28.16
C PHE A 658 -9.25 22.87 -29.41
N ASP A 659 -8.63 22.62 -30.56
CA ASP A 659 -9.03 23.27 -31.81
C ASP A 659 -10.27 22.58 -32.39
N ARG A 660 -11.39 23.29 -32.34
CA ARG A 660 -12.70 22.83 -32.81
C ARG A 660 -12.97 23.27 -34.26
N GLY A 661 -12.00 23.92 -34.92
CA GLY A 661 -12.14 24.56 -36.21
C GLY A 661 -12.73 25.98 -36.11
N ILE A 662 -12.51 26.79 -37.15
CA ILE A 662 -12.71 28.26 -37.16
C ILE A 662 -14.01 28.70 -36.49
N TRP A 663 -15.16 28.16 -36.92
CA TRP A 663 -16.47 28.57 -36.42
C TRP A 663 -16.73 28.18 -34.97
N LEU A 664 -16.29 26.99 -34.54
CA LEU A 664 -16.48 26.54 -33.17
C LEU A 664 -15.45 27.19 -32.23
N ASN A 665 -14.25 27.52 -32.70
CA ASN A 665 -13.30 28.34 -31.94
C ASN A 665 -13.87 29.74 -31.69
N LEU A 666 -14.47 30.37 -32.72
CA LEU A 666 -15.11 31.68 -32.58
C LEU A 666 -16.26 31.65 -31.56
N LEU A 667 -17.07 30.58 -31.56
CA LEU A 667 -18.18 30.40 -30.61
C LEU A 667 -17.74 30.07 -29.18
N ASN A 668 -16.67 29.28 -28.98
CA ASN A 668 -16.22 28.84 -27.65
C ASN A 668 -15.14 29.73 -27.02
N TYR A 669 -14.33 30.41 -27.83
CA TYR A 669 -13.17 31.20 -27.38
C TYR A 669 -13.22 32.66 -27.81
N GLY A 670 -14.16 33.07 -28.68
CA GLY A 670 -14.22 34.43 -29.23
C GLY A 670 -13.13 34.76 -30.27
N GLN A 671 -12.37 33.76 -30.72
CA GLN A 671 -11.25 33.92 -31.66
C GLN A 671 -11.19 32.76 -32.68
N LEU A 672 -10.62 33.01 -33.87
CA LEU A 672 -10.63 32.07 -35.00
C LEU A 672 -9.74 30.82 -34.78
N SER A 673 -8.67 30.96 -34.00
CA SER A 673 -7.75 29.89 -33.61
C SER A 673 -7.93 29.54 -32.13
N ALA A 674 -7.61 28.31 -31.73
CA ALA A 674 -7.60 27.96 -30.31
C ALA A 674 -6.50 28.75 -29.55
N PRO A 675 -6.80 29.32 -28.36
CA PRO A 675 -5.82 30.09 -27.59
C PRO A 675 -4.73 29.21 -26.97
N SER A 676 -3.49 29.70 -26.99
CA SER A 676 -2.33 29.05 -26.37
C SER A 676 -2.30 29.25 -24.86
N TYR A 677 -1.90 28.21 -24.13
CA TYR A 677 -1.54 28.32 -22.71
C TYR A 677 -0.19 29.03 -22.55
N LYS A 678 -0.06 29.84 -21.50
CA LYS A 678 1.13 30.66 -21.23
C LYS A 678 1.76 30.25 -19.91
N LEU A 679 2.65 29.26 -19.97
CA LEU A 679 3.32 28.67 -18.81
C LEU A 679 4.06 29.70 -17.95
N GLU A 680 4.51 30.81 -18.56
CA GLU A 680 5.15 31.94 -17.87
C GLU A 680 4.22 32.65 -16.87
N ARG A 681 2.90 32.39 -16.93
CA ARG A 681 1.90 32.92 -15.97
C ARG A 681 1.74 32.07 -14.72
N ILE A 682 2.32 30.88 -14.67
CA ILE A 682 2.27 30.02 -13.49
C ILE A 682 2.99 30.77 -12.35
N PRO A 683 2.33 31.02 -11.20
CA PRO A 683 2.94 31.77 -10.11
C PRO A 683 4.08 30.97 -9.48
N ARG A 684 4.98 31.66 -8.75
CA ARG A 684 6.06 30.99 -8.02
C ARG A 684 5.50 30.02 -6.97
N LEU A 685 5.63 28.72 -7.24
CA LEU A 685 5.31 27.62 -6.34
C LEU A 685 6.43 26.56 -6.41
N PRO A 686 6.69 25.75 -5.37
CA PRO A 686 7.76 24.76 -5.41
C PRO A 686 7.47 23.67 -6.47
N LEU A 687 8.12 23.77 -7.63
CA LEU A 687 8.01 22.83 -8.74
C LEU A 687 9.27 21.97 -8.86
N TYR A 688 9.11 20.65 -8.81
CA TYR A 688 10.18 19.67 -9.03
C TYR A 688 9.88 18.88 -10.31
N LEU A 689 10.82 18.85 -11.25
CA LEU A 689 10.67 18.13 -12.52
C LEU A 689 11.46 16.83 -12.50
N PHE A 690 10.85 15.72 -12.94
CA PHE A 690 11.52 14.44 -13.13
C PHE A 690 11.34 13.97 -14.58
N SER A 691 12.44 13.86 -15.35
CA SER A 691 12.40 13.53 -16.78
C SER A 691 13.27 12.33 -17.13
N GLY A 692 12.78 11.44 -17.99
CA GLY A 692 13.52 10.24 -18.41
C GLY A 692 14.33 10.47 -19.68
N GLY A 693 15.61 10.06 -19.69
CA GLY A 693 16.47 10.20 -20.88
C GLY A 693 16.06 9.30 -22.05
N ASN A 694 15.32 8.23 -21.77
CA ASN A 694 14.72 7.32 -22.76
C ASN A 694 13.20 7.53 -22.91
N ASP A 695 12.64 8.63 -22.40
CA ASP A 695 11.21 8.92 -22.55
C ASP A 695 10.90 9.36 -23.99
N TRP A 696 10.02 8.60 -24.67
CA TRP A 696 9.65 8.84 -26.07
C TRP A 696 8.38 9.69 -26.24
N LEU A 697 7.71 10.05 -25.14
CA LEU A 697 6.46 10.82 -25.12
C LEU A 697 6.62 12.19 -24.45
N ALA A 698 7.37 12.26 -23.34
CA ALA A 698 7.89 13.49 -22.76
C ALA A 698 9.37 13.64 -23.15
N ASP A 699 9.60 13.90 -24.44
CA ASP A 699 10.95 13.89 -25.01
C ASP A 699 11.90 14.88 -24.30
N PRO A 700 13.14 14.47 -23.94
CA PRO A 700 14.12 15.36 -23.31
C PRO A 700 14.36 16.68 -24.03
N GLU A 701 14.25 16.73 -25.37
CA GLU A 701 14.37 17.94 -26.18
C GLU A 701 13.20 18.90 -25.92
N ASP A 702 11.95 18.40 -25.94
CA ASP A 702 10.78 19.22 -25.60
C ASP A 702 10.79 19.68 -24.13
N ILE A 703 11.37 18.90 -23.21
CA ILE A 703 11.53 19.30 -21.81
C ILE A 703 12.57 20.43 -21.68
N ALA A 704 13.77 20.23 -22.23
CA ALA A 704 14.87 21.19 -22.14
C ALA A 704 14.60 22.49 -22.92
N ASP A 705 14.09 22.39 -24.15
CA ASP A 705 13.91 23.55 -25.02
C ASP A 705 12.60 24.31 -24.83
N TYR A 706 11.60 23.71 -24.17
CA TYR A 706 10.33 24.38 -23.88
C TYR A 706 10.02 24.45 -22.38
N LEU A 707 9.83 23.34 -21.69
CA LEU A 707 9.37 23.35 -20.29
C LEU A 707 10.34 24.08 -19.35
N VAL A 708 11.62 23.70 -19.35
CA VAL A 708 12.63 24.30 -18.45
C VAL A 708 12.75 25.80 -18.71
N LYS A 709 12.84 26.23 -19.98
CA LYS A 709 12.93 27.65 -20.34
C LYS A 709 11.68 28.45 -19.96
N LYS A 710 10.49 27.84 -19.99
CA LYS A 710 9.20 28.49 -19.70
C LYS A 710 8.81 28.50 -18.22
N LEU A 711 9.42 27.63 -17.41
CA LEU A 711 9.13 27.46 -15.99
C LEU A 711 10.34 27.75 -15.08
N ASN A 712 11.47 28.23 -15.64
CA ASN A 712 12.70 28.52 -14.90
C ASN A 712 12.49 29.40 -13.65
N HIS A 713 11.50 30.29 -13.66
CA HIS A 713 11.18 31.16 -12.52
C HIS A 713 10.51 30.45 -11.33
N THR A 714 10.12 29.17 -11.48
CA THR A 714 9.41 28.39 -10.46
C THR A 714 9.96 26.98 -10.22
N ILE A 715 10.79 26.44 -11.12
CA ILE A 715 11.51 25.18 -10.91
C ILE A 715 12.46 25.33 -9.71
N ARG A 716 12.38 24.39 -8.77
CA ARG A 716 13.32 24.23 -7.65
C ARG A 716 14.42 23.24 -8.00
N GLU A 717 14.08 22.13 -8.63
CA GLU A 717 15.03 21.14 -9.10
C GLU A 717 14.51 20.45 -10.37
N HIS A 718 15.41 20.06 -11.26
CA HIS A 718 15.12 19.24 -12.43
C HIS A 718 16.03 18.01 -12.43
N ILE A 719 15.43 16.87 -12.08
CA ILE A 719 16.09 15.57 -12.00
C ILE A 719 15.94 14.85 -13.33
N VAL A 720 17.07 14.55 -13.97
CA VAL A 720 17.12 13.75 -15.20
C VAL A 720 17.55 12.33 -14.85
N LEU A 721 16.73 11.34 -15.20
CA LEU A 721 17.00 9.92 -14.99
C LEU A 721 17.36 9.29 -16.35
N PRO A 722 18.65 9.10 -16.69
CA PRO A 722 19.08 8.88 -18.08
C PRO A 722 18.48 7.64 -18.74
N ASN A 723 18.23 6.59 -17.97
CA ASN A 723 17.71 5.33 -18.50
C ASN A 723 16.18 5.26 -18.53
N TYR A 724 15.46 6.14 -17.81
CA TYR A 724 14.01 6.01 -17.61
C TYR A 724 13.24 6.22 -18.92
N ASN A 725 12.33 5.30 -19.21
CA ASN A 725 11.27 5.47 -20.21
C ASN A 725 10.02 6.13 -19.59
N HIS A 726 8.99 6.42 -20.41
CA HIS A 726 7.80 7.16 -19.97
C HIS A 726 7.03 6.51 -18.81
N MET A 727 6.99 5.17 -18.76
CA MET A 727 6.20 4.42 -17.78
C MET A 727 6.99 4.04 -16.54
N ASP A 728 8.33 4.13 -16.57
CA ASP A 728 9.16 3.82 -15.40
C ASP A 728 8.74 4.65 -14.18
N PHE A 729 8.38 5.93 -14.36
CA PHE A 729 7.84 6.81 -13.32
C PHE A 729 6.59 6.31 -12.57
N THR A 730 5.99 5.19 -13.01
CA THR A 730 4.87 4.51 -12.34
C THR A 730 5.12 3.00 -12.15
N TRP A 731 5.72 2.32 -13.14
CA TRP A 731 5.89 0.86 -13.18
C TRP A 731 7.34 0.37 -13.02
N GLY A 732 8.30 1.29 -12.89
CA GLY A 732 9.72 0.98 -12.75
C GLY A 732 10.03 0.30 -11.42
N LEU A 733 10.84 -0.77 -11.48
CA LEU A 733 11.31 -1.54 -10.33
C LEU A 733 12.08 -0.69 -9.31
N ARG A 734 12.78 0.35 -9.77
CA ARG A 734 13.65 1.22 -8.96
C ARG A 734 13.02 2.57 -8.61
N THR A 735 11.78 2.80 -9.04
CA THR A 735 11.12 4.12 -8.98
C THR A 735 10.69 4.52 -7.58
N ALA A 736 10.41 3.56 -6.70
CA ALA A 736 10.22 3.87 -5.28
C ALA A 736 11.47 4.49 -4.66
N ASP A 737 12.67 3.99 -4.97
CA ASP A 737 13.93 4.52 -4.43
C ASP A 737 14.41 5.79 -5.13
N GLU A 738 14.38 5.81 -6.46
CA GLU A 738 14.98 6.90 -7.25
C GLU A 738 14.04 8.11 -7.43
N VAL A 739 12.72 7.91 -7.30
CA VAL A 739 11.71 8.97 -7.50
C VAL A 739 10.89 9.19 -6.22
N TYR A 740 10.18 8.18 -5.73
CA TYR A 740 9.21 8.40 -4.63
C TYR A 740 9.90 8.71 -3.29
N ARG A 741 11.04 8.08 -2.99
CA ARG A 741 11.88 8.39 -1.82
C ARG A 741 12.29 9.86 -1.86
N ARG A 742 12.86 10.31 -2.99
CA ARG A 742 13.20 11.73 -3.20
C ARG A 742 12.02 12.68 -3.05
N ILE A 743 10.83 12.34 -3.56
CA ILE A 743 9.61 13.15 -3.37
C ILE A 743 9.25 13.23 -1.87
N ILE A 744 9.32 12.12 -1.15
CA ILE A 744 9.12 12.07 0.30
C ILE A 744 10.18 12.89 1.02
N ASP A 745 11.44 12.85 0.56
CA ASP A 745 12.55 13.57 1.15
C ASP A 745 12.43 15.09 0.90
N PHE A 746 11.98 15.53 -0.28
CA PHE A 746 11.65 16.95 -0.54
C PHE A 746 10.44 17.42 0.28
N ALA A 747 9.38 16.60 0.37
CA ALA A 747 8.20 16.89 1.17
C ALA A 747 8.55 17.01 2.66
N LYS A 748 9.35 16.06 3.17
CA LYS A 748 9.88 16.10 4.54
C LYS A 748 10.84 17.25 4.73
N ALA A 749 11.83 17.48 3.86
CA ALA A 749 12.83 18.53 4.02
C ALA A 749 12.21 19.93 4.15
N ASN A 750 11.00 20.16 3.65
CA ASN A 750 10.28 21.42 3.83
C ASN A 750 9.46 21.50 5.13
N ASP A 751 8.95 20.37 5.65
CA ASP A 751 8.37 20.29 7.01
C ASP A 751 9.44 20.17 8.11
N TYR A 752 10.64 19.70 7.75
CA TYR A 752 11.85 19.59 8.56
C TYR A 752 12.89 20.67 8.23
N MET A 753 12.51 21.73 7.51
CA MET A 753 13.35 22.93 7.29
C MET A 753 13.50 23.78 8.57
N ARG A 754 13.24 23.15 9.72
CA ARG A 754 13.68 23.49 11.08
C ARG A 754 14.52 22.34 11.64
N TRP A 755 15.65 22.04 10.97
CA TRP A 755 16.98 21.72 11.55
C TRP A 755 17.71 20.38 11.22
N ASN A 756 17.09 19.19 11.04
CA ASN A 756 17.83 17.92 11.30
C ASN A 756 17.95 16.84 10.18
N VAL A 757 17.64 17.09 8.90
CA VAL A 757 17.41 15.98 7.93
C VAL A 757 18.61 15.44 7.14
N VAL A 758 19.69 16.20 6.91
CA VAL A 758 20.85 15.67 6.15
C VAL A 758 21.52 14.51 6.89
N ALA A 759 21.68 14.63 8.21
CA ALA A 759 22.22 13.59 9.09
C ALA A 759 21.43 12.27 9.03
N LEU A 760 20.10 12.37 9.14
CA LEU A 760 19.19 11.22 9.26
C LEU A 760 19.05 10.40 7.96
N ALA A 761 19.25 11.00 6.80
CA ALA A 761 19.14 10.30 5.51
C ALA A 761 20.24 9.24 5.33
N VAL A 762 21.46 9.51 5.82
CA VAL A 762 22.58 8.55 5.78
C VAL A 762 22.30 7.35 6.69
N VAL A 763 21.91 7.61 7.94
CA VAL A 763 21.61 6.58 8.94
C VAL A 763 20.45 5.67 8.49
N ALA A 764 19.37 6.24 7.96
CA ALA A 764 18.19 5.48 7.55
C ALA A 764 18.40 4.56 6.33
N VAL A 765 19.45 4.79 5.52
CA VAL A 765 19.82 3.89 4.42
C VAL A 765 20.69 2.73 4.93
N CYS A 766 21.59 3.00 5.89
CA CYS A 766 22.46 1.97 6.49
C CYS A 766 21.69 0.96 7.37
N SER A 767 20.61 1.37 8.05
CA SER A 767 19.87 0.50 8.99
C SER A 767 18.79 -0.41 8.37
N ALA A 768 18.65 -0.44 7.04
CA ALA A 768 17.46 -1.02 6.40
C ALA A 768 17.44 -2.56 6.23
N HIS A 769 18.54 -3.28 6.52
CA HIS A 769 18.75 -4.66 6.05
C HIS A 769 19.40 -5.65 7.06
N THR A 770 19.12 -5.55 8.36
CA THR A 770 19.52 -6.59 9.34
C THR A 770 18.44 -6.89 10.39
N ASP A 771 18.23 -8.18 10.70
CA ASP A 771 17.49 -8.63 11.89
C ASP A 771 18.43 -8.61 13.12
N ASP A 772 19.16 -7.52 13.33
CA ASP A 772 20.17 -7.41 14.39
C ASP A 772 19.55 -6.92 15.71
N PRO A 773 19.68 -7.67 16.83
CA PRO A 773 19.11 -7.25 18.11
C PRO A 773 19.71 -5.95 18.67
N GLU A 774 20.89 -5.50 18.24
CA GLU A 774 21.56 -4.30 18.75
C GLU A 774 21.06 -2.98 18.13
N LEU A 775 20.22 -3.05 17.08
CA LEU A 775 19.66 -1.89 16.36
C LEU A 775 18.85 -0.95 17.26
N ASP A 776 17.99 -1.51 18.11
CA ASP A 776 17.09 -0.74 19.00
C ASP A 776 17.71 -0.54 20.41
N MET A 777 18.96 -0.95 20.64
CA MET A 777 19.61 -0.86 21.97
C MET A 777 20.28 0.50 22.20
N LEU A 778 19.93 1.15 23.31
CA LEU A 778 20.69 2.28 23.88
C LEU A 778 22.11 1.84 24.26
N THR A 779 23.08 2.77 24.25
CA THR A 779 24.50 2.51 24.57
C THR A 779 24.70 1.62 25.82
N PRO A 780 24.04 1.85 26.98
CA PRO A 780 24.25 1.00 28.15
C PRO A 780 23.73 -0.44 27.98
N ALA A 781 22.62 -0.60 27.26
CA ALA A 781 22.07 -1.91 26.95
C ALA A 781 22.98 -2.70 25.99
N ARG A 782 23.59 -2.01 25.00
CA ARG A 782 24.57 -2.61 24.07
C ARG A 782 25.84 -3.09 24.79
N VAL A 783 26.37 -2.29 25.71
CA VAL A 783 27.51 -2.68 26.57
C VAL A 783 27.15 -3.91 27.42
N ALA A 784 25.96 -3.92 28.03
CA ALA A 784 25.48 -5.04 28.85
C ALA A 784 25.22 -6.32 28.03
N TYR A 785 24.72 -6.20 26.80
CA TYR A 785 24.49 -7.32 25.88
C TYR A 785 25.78 -8.12 25.61
N TRP A 786 26.91 -7.43 25.48
CA TRP A 786 28.23 -8.04 25.32
C TRP A 786 28.89 -8.54 26.64
N ASN A 787 28.12 -8.60 27.74
CA ASN A 787 28.55 -9.00 29.09
C ASN A 787 29.62 -8.10 29.74
N TYR A 788 29.67 -6.82 29.39
CA TYR A 788 30.44 -5.82 30.15
C TYR A 788 29.56 -5.17 31.24
N PRO A 789 30.15 -4.77 32.39
CA PRO A 789 29.46 -3.88 33.32
C PRO A 789 29.17 -2.54 32.62
N SER A 790 27.97 -2.00 32.83
CA SER A 790 27.57 -0.69 32.30
C SER A 790 26.95 0.15 33.40
N GLU A 791 27.44 1.37 33.56
CA GLU A 791 26.95 2.37 34.50
C GLU A 791 26.55 3.65 33.75
N VAL A 792 25.52 4.35 34.25
CA VAL A 792 25.03 5.63 33.72
C VAL A 792 25.17 6.68 34.81
N HIS A 793 25.72 7.83 34.46
CA HIS A 793 26.02 8.93 35.35
C HIS A 793 25.52 10.25 34.76
N HIS A 794 25.27 11.25 35.61
CA HIS A 794 24.86 12.58 35.17
C HIS A 794 25.73 13.66 35.80
N ALA A 795 26.33 14.51 34.96
CA ALA A 795 27.02 15.73 35.37
C ALA A 795 26.10 16.94 35.10
N THR A 796 26.05 17.91 36.02
CA THR A 796 25.27 19.15 35.81
C THR A 796 26.23 20.30 35.55
N THR A 797 26.03 21.00 34.43
CA THR A 797 26.82 22.17 34.06
C THR A 797 26.44 23.39 34.91
N THR A 798 27.30 24.41 34.95
CA THR A 798 27.05 25.63 35.72
C THR A 798 25.96 26.53 35.14
N ASP A 799 25.72 26.46 33.83
CA ASP A 799 24.56 27.09 33.17
C ASP A 799 23.27 26.25 33.29
N GLY A 800 23.38 24.95 33.58
CA GLY A 800 22.30 24.13 34.12
C GLY A 800 21.82 22.96 33.27
N PHE A 801 22.53 22.61 32.19
CA PHE A 801 22.33 21.36 31.45
C PHE A 801 22.71 20.14 32.30
N ILE A 802 22.05 19.02 32.04
CA ILE A 802 22.30 17.73 32.68
C ILE A 802 22.81 16.78 31.60
N LEU A 803 24.11 16.49 31.65
CA LEU A 803 24.85 15.70 30.69
C LEU A 803 24.93 14.25 31.15
N GLU A 804 24.47 13.31 30.33
CA GLU A 804 24.56 11.88 30.62
C GLU A 804 25.89 11.30 30.14
N MET A 805 26.56 10.52 30.99
CA MET A 805 27.80 9.82 30.68
C MET A 805 27.61 8.31 30.89
N HIS A 806 28.21 7.51 30.02
CA HIS A 806 28.20 6.06 30.12
C HIS A 806 29.58 5.54 30.51
N ARG A 807 29.63 4.53 31.37
CA ARG A 807 30.89 4.02 31.93
C ARG A 807 30.98 2.50 31.82
N ILE A 808 32.17 2.01 31.46
CA ILE A 808 32.56 0.61 31.54
C ILE A 808 33.67 0.49 32.60
N PRO A 809 33.34 0.14 33.86
CA PRO A 809 34.30 0.19 34.98
C PRO A 809 35.37 -0.92 34.94
N TYR A 810 35.18 -1.99 34.17
CA TYR A 810 36.15 -3.06 33.89
C TYR A 810 35.72 -3.93 32.70
N GLY A 811 36.67 -4.65 32.09
CA GLY A 811 36.43 -5.61 31.00
C GLY A 811 35.69 -6.90 31.40
N LYS A 812 35.56 -7.87 30.50
CA LYS A 812 34.79 -9.12 30.74
C LYS A 812 35.29 -9.95 31.92
N VAL A 813 36.61 -9.93 32.20
CA VAL A 813 37.18 -10.67 33.33
C VAL A 813 37.09 -9.81 34.59
N LYS A 814 36.21 -10.22 35.51
CA LYS A 814 36.07 -9.58 36.81
C LYS A 814 37.43 -9.43 37.53
N PRO A 815 37.73 -8.28 38.16
CA PRO A 815 39.02 -8.04 38.82
C PRO A 815 39.36 -9.06 39.90
N GLU A 816 38.33 -9.52 40.62
CA GLU A 816 38.40 -10.53 41.68
C GLU A 816 38.80 -11.94 41.17
N ASN A 817 38.70 -12.21 39.86
CA ASN A 817 39.08 -13.48 39.24
C ASN A 817 40.48 -13.47 38.59
N LEU A 818 41.16 -12.33 38.52
CA LEU A 818 42.51 -12.19 37.93
C LEU A 818 43.63 -12.67 38.87
N LYS A 819 43.56 -13.91 39.36
CA LYS A 819 44.68 -14.55 40.06
C LYS A 819 45.67 -15.13 39.05
N GLY A 820 46.73 -14.38 38.74
CA GLY A 820 47.84 -14.82 37.89
C GLY A 820 48.10 -13.96 36.64
N SER A 821 47.27 -12.95 36.38
CA SER A 821 47.61 -11.83 35.50
C SER A 821 48.44 -10.79 36.28
N ILE A 822 49.24 -10.00 35.57
CA ILE A 822 50.23 -9.06 36.12
C ILE A 822 49.56 -7.98 37.02
N PHE A 823 48.24 -7.78 36.89
CA PHE A 823 47.44 -6.82 37.66
C PHE A 823 46.87 -7.37 38.97
N GLY A 824 47.70 -8.08 39.74
CA GLY A 824 47.35 -8.69 41.02
C GLY A 824 47.23 -7.72 42.21
N GLN A 825 46.47 -6.63 42.09
CA GLN A 825 46.03 -5.80 43.22
C GLN A 825 44.57 -5.33 43.08
N THR A 826 43.90 -5.14 44.22
CA THR A 826 42.46 -4.82 44.32
C THR A 826 42.15 -3.38 43.92
N PHE A 827 42.09 -3.10 42.62
CA PHE A 827 41.76 -1.78 42.08
C PHE A 827 40.25 -1.59 41.86
N THR A 828 39.57 -1.02 42.85
CA THR A 828 38.33 -0.22 42.65
C THR A 828 38.59 1.29 42.77
N LYS A 829 39.75 1.68 43.31
CA LYS A 829 40.35 3.02 43.20
C LYS A 829 41.78 2.86 42.68
N GLY A 830 42.10 3.45 41.53
CA GLY A 830 43.47 3.47 40.99
C GLY A 830 43.67 2.95 39.56
N ARG A 831 42.64 2.50 38.83
CA ARG A 831 42.77 2.23 37.38
C ARG A 831 43.07 3.51 36.60
N PRO A 832 43.89 3.48 35.54
CA PRO A 832 43.99 4.60 34.62
C PRO A 832 42.61 4.86 33.99
N VAL A 833 42.17 6.11 34.04
CA VAL A 833 40.88 6.53 33.49
C VAL A 833 41.08 6.93 32.03
N MET A 834 40.25 6.38 31.15
CA MET A 834 40.15 6.81 29.75
C MET A 834 38.79 7.46 29.54
N PHE A 835 38.78 8.77 29.28
CA PHE A 835 37.59 9.53 28.91
C PHE A 835 37.51 9.66 27.39
N MET A 836 36.38 9.29 26.80
CA MET A 836 36.15 9.32 25.36
C MET A 836 35.05 10.33 25.02
N GLN A 837 35.30 11.18 24.03
CA GLN A 837 34.36 12.21 23.58
C GLN A 837 34.09 12.11 22.07
N HIS A 838 32.83 11.95 21.72
CA HIS A 838 32.36 11.76 20.35
C HIS A 838 32.39 13.06 19.51
N GLY A 839 32.22 12.91 18.19
CA GLY A 839 32.14 14.01 17.23
C GLY A 839 30.78 14.71 17.14
N LEU A 840 30.65 15.63 16.18
CA LEU A 840 29.40 16.33 15.85
C LEU A 840 28.32 15.32 15.38
N GLU A 841 27.05 15.60 15.66
CA GLU A 841 25.89 14.75 15.33
C GLU A 841 25.92 13.31 15.89
N SER A 842 26.83 13.02 16.82
CA SER A 842 27.03 11.68 17.39
C SER A 842 26.73 11.59 18.90
N ALA A 843 27.04 10.41 19.47
CA ALA A 843 26.91 10.08 20.88
C ALA A 843 27.99 9.07 21.30
N SER A 844 28.07 8.82 22.61
CA SER A 844 28.85 7.74 23.26
C SER A 844 28.80 6.36 22.57
N SER A 845 27.76 6.07 21.79
CA SER A 845 27.62 4.84 21.01
C SER A 845 28.74 4.59 20.01
N ASP A 846 29.42 5.62 19.48
CA ASP A 846 30.52 5.46 18.52
C ASP A 846 31.62 4.53 19.05
N PHE A 847 31.91 4.60 20.35
CA PHE A 847 32.98 3.83 20.96
C PHE A 847 32.61 2.37 21.24
N VAL A 848 31.35 1.98 21.02
CA VAL A 848 30.78 0.67 21.38
C VAL A 848 29.86 0.07 20.28
N SER A 849 29.94 0.55 19.04
CA SER A 849 29.08 0.08 17.92
C SER A 849 29.65 -1.08 17.08
N ASN A 850 30.90 -1.47 17.31
CA ASN A 850 31.54 -2.62 16.67
C ASN A 850 31.64 -3.81 17.64
N LEU A 851 32.16 -4.95 17.17
CA LEU A 851 32.42 -6.10 18.04
C LEU A 851 33.35 -5.70 19.22
N PRO A 852 33.28 -6.36 20.39
CA PRO A 852 34.03 -5.95 21.57
C PRO A 852 35.56 -5.84 21.38
N GLU A 853 36.16 -6.68 20.55
CA GLU A 853 37.58 -6.64 20.19
C GLU A 853 37.95 -5.52 19.19
N GLN A 854 36.95 -4.83 18.63
CA GLN A 854 37.08 -3.73 17.65
C GLN A 854 36.69 -2.38 18.24
N SER A 855 35.74 -2.35 19.18
CA SER A 855 35.22 -1.12 19.77
C SER A 855 36.14 -0.56 20.87
N ALA A 856 36.48 0.73 20.77
CA ALA A 856 37.38 1.41 21.70
C ALA A 856 36.97 1.21 23.17
N GLY A 857 35.70 1.38 23.50
CA GLY A 857 35.21 1.28 24.88
C GLY A 857 35.53 -0.07 25.52
N MET A 858 35.26 -1.16 24.79
CA MET A 858 35.54 -2.52 25.23
C MET A 858 37.05 -2.86 25.20
N VAL A 859 37.78 -2.44 24.16
CA VAL A 859 39.24 -2.65 24.03
C VAL A 859 40.00 -2.02 25.21
N PHE A 860 39.66 -0.80 25.60
CA PHE A 860 40.26 -0.16 26.77
C PHE A 860 39.81 -0.80 28.09
N ALA A 861 38.54 -1.19 28.23
CA ALA A 861 38.05 -1.88 29.43
C ALA A 861 38.75 -3.24 29.65
N ASP A 862 38.90 -4.06 28.60
CA ASP A 862 39.64 -5.33 28.65
C ASP A 862 41.16 -5.12 28.80
N ALA A 863 41.69 -3.99 28.34
CA ALA A 863 43.08 -3.61 28.62
C ALA A 863 43.33 -3.21 30.08
N GLY A 864 42.28 -3.01 30.90
CA GLY A 864 42.33 -2.73 32.33
C GLY A 864 42.04 -1.28 32.75
N PHE A 865 41.47 -0.47 31.86
CA PHE A 865 41.11 0.92 32.12
C PHE A 865 39.73 1.06 32.78
N ASP A 866 39.50 2.18 33.44
CA ASP A 866 38.17 2.67 33.83
C ASP A 866 37.69 3.61 32.72
N VAL A 867 36.72 3.16 31.91
CA VAL A 867 36.35 3.84 30.66
C VAL A 867 35.08 4.65 30.87
N TRP A 868 35.14 5.93 30.50
CA TRP A 868 34.04 6.89 30.56
C TRP A 868 33.79 7.47 29.16
N MET A 869 32.53 7.64 28.79
CA MET A 869 32.10 8.15 27.48
C MET A 869 31.10 9.29 27.71
N GLY A 870 31.47 10.51 27.32
CA GLY A 870 30.68 11.72 27.53
C GLY A 870 29.66 11.99 26.41
N ASN A 871 28.48 12.51 26.74
CA ASN A 871 27.50 13.03 25.78
C ASN A 871 27.27 14.53 25.96
N ILE A 872 27.47 15.31 24.90
CA ILE A 872 27.33 16.78 24.89
C ILE A 872 25.88 17.25 24.99
N ARG A 873 25.66 18.48 25.47
CA ARG A 873 24.34 19.13 25.54
C ARG A 873 23.53 18.99 24.24
N GLY A 874 22.23 18.71 24.37
CA GLY A 874 21.28 18.65 23.26
C GLY A 874 21.24 17.34 22.47
N ASN A 875 22.25 16.48 22.56
CA ASN A 875 22.21 15.14 21.93
C ASN A 875 21.17 14.22 22.63
N ASN A 876 20.84 13.08 22.02
CA ASN A 876 19.77 12.18 22.49
C ASN A 876 19.85 11.74 23.97
N TYR A 877 21.03 11.78 24.60
CA TYR A 877 21.23 11.40 26.00
C TYR A 877 21.24 12.61 26.97
N SER A 878 21.47 13.82 26.47
CA SER A 878 21.74 15.04 27.26
C SER A 878 20.77 16.19 26.93
N GLN A 879 19.46 15.89 26.83
CA GLN A 879 18.39 16.87 26.54
C GLN A 879 17.68 17.45 27.78
N ASN A 880 18.28 17.32 28.97
CA ASN A 880 17.69 17.79 30.22
C ASN A 880 18.39 19.06 30.73
N HIS A 881 17.62 19.96 31.34
CA HIS A 881 18.12 21.16 31.98
C HIS A 881 17.39 21.38 33.32
N THR A 882 18.09 21.92 34.30
CA THR A 882 17.58 22.25 35.65
C THR A 882 16.45 23.29 35.70
N ARG A 883 16.13 23.96 34.58
CA ARG A 883 15.24 25.14 34.52
C ARG A 883 14.53 25.32 33.19
N LEU A 884 15.25 25.17 32.08
CA LEU A 884 14.72 25.39 30.73
C LEU A 884 14.03 24.13 30.18
N SER A 885 13.00 24.32 29.36
CA SER A 885 12.33 23.22 28.64
C SER A 885 12.95 23.07 27.25
N ARG A 886 13.15 21.83 26.79
CA ARG A 886 13.59 21.53 25.41
C ARG A 886 12.67 22.08 24.31
N ASP A 887 11.44 22.46 24.66
CA ASP A 887 10.48 23.07 23.73
C ASP A 887 10.65 24.61 23.62
N SER A 888 11.54 25.21 24.44
CA SER A 888 11.79 26.66 24.49
C SER A 888 13.02 27.04 23.65
N ASN A 889 13.02 28.25 23.08
CA ASN A 889 14.14 28.70 22.25
C ASN A 889 15.42 28.89 23.08
N GLU A 890 15.27 29.30 24.33
CA GLU A 890 16.35 29.57 25.28
C GLU A 890 17.13 28.30 25.62
N PHE A 891 16.50 27.12 25.57
CA PHE A 891 17.19 25.83 25.74
C PHE A 891 18.15 25.53 24.58
N TRP A 892 17.93 26.12 23.40
CA TRP A 892 18.76 25.90 22.21
C TRP A 892 19.68 27.10 21.88
N ASP A 893 19.74 28.11 22.76
CA ASP A 893 20.53 29.34 22.57
C ASP A 893 21.97 29.15 23.08
N TRP A 894 22.73 28.28 22.43
CA TRP A 894 24.14 27.99 22.74
C TRP A 894 24.96 27.55 21.51
N SER A 895 26.27 27.67 21.62
CA SER A 895 27.30 27.30 20.64
C SER A 895 28.16 26.13 21.18
N TRP A 896 29.13 25.68 20.37
CA TRP A 896 30.21 24.81 20.86
C TRP A 896 31.14 25.54 21.87
N ASP A 897 31.12 26.88 21.91
CA ASP A 897 31.79 27.69 22.93
C ASP A 897 31.29 27.34 24.35
N GLU A 898 29.98 27.15 24.54
CA GLU A 898 29.39 26.71 25.81
C GLU A 898 29.84 25.29 26.19
N MET A 899 30.10 24.41 25.23
CA MET A 899 30.66 23.07 25.50
C MET A 899 32.10 23.16 26.02
N VAL A 900 32.91 24.06 25.44
CA VAL A 900 34.26 24.37 25.93
C VAL A 900 34.21 24.96 27.34
N LYS A 901 33.25 25.86 27.58
CA LYS A 901 33.16 26.67 28.80
C LYS A 901 32.54 25.94 29.99
N TYR A 902 31.67 24.95 29.75
CA TYR A 902 30.87 24.33 30.81
C TYR A 902 30.83 22.78 30.75
N ASP A 903 30.71 22.17 29.57
CA ASP A 903 30.47 20.72 29.46
C ASP A 903 31.72 19.91 29.86
N LEU A 904 32.89 20.31 29.33
CA LEU A 904 34.15 19.63 29.64
C LEU A 904 34.53 19.71 31.13
N ASP A 905 34.30 20.86 31.78
CA ASP A 905 34.53 21.02 33.21
C ASP A 905 33.61 20.10 34.02
N ALA A 906 32.29 20.15 33.73
CA ALA A 906 31.29 19.37 34.45
C ALA A 906 31.52 17.85 34.34
N MET A 907 31.82 17.35 33.13
CA MET A 907 32.07 15.93 32.89
C MET A 907 33.39 15.48 33.54
N ILE A 908 34.50 16.19 33.32
CA ILE A 908 35.80 15.74 33.82
C ILE A 908 35.91 15.87 35.35
N ASP A 909 35.34 16.90 35.96
CA ASP A 909 35.36 17.01 37.44
C ASP A 909 34.47 15.97 38.11
N TYR A 910 33.34 15.60 37.50
CA TYR A 910 32.55 14.45 37.94
C TYR A 910 33.35 13.14 37.85
N VAL A 911 34.07 12.91 36.76
CA VAL A 911 34.86 11.69 36.55
C VAL A 911 36.03 11.61 37.53
N LEU A 912 36.80 12.68 37.70
CA LEU A 912 37.96 12.71 38.62
C LEU A 912 37.52 12.58 40.08
N SER A 913 36.41 13.23 40.47
CA SER A 913 35.86 13.09 41.83
C SER A 913 35.28 11.69 42.10
N THR A 914 34.60 11.08 41.11
CA THR A 914 34.04 9.71 41.23
C THR A 914 35.14 8.64 41.28
N THR A 915 36.18 8.76 40.47
CA THR A 915 37.28 7.78 40.37
C THR A 915 38.37 8.00 41.42
N GLY A 916 38.49 9.22 41.95
CA GLY A 916 39.56 9.64 42.85
C GLY A 916 40.93 9.81 42.19
N GLN A 917 40.99 9.83 40.84
CA GLN A 917 42.23 10.09 40.11
C GLN A 917 42.53 11.60 40.05
N PRO A 918 43.82 12.01 40.08
CA PRO A 918 44.19 13.42 39.93
C PRO A 918 44.18 13.87 38.46
N THR A 919 44.30 12.92 37.51
CA THR A 919 44.36 13.17 36.07
C THR A 919 43.75 12.00 35.30
N LEU A 920 43.32 12.23 34.06
CA LEU A 920 42.82 11.18 33.16
C LEU A 920 43.47 11.26 31.77
N TYR A 921 43.38 10.16 31.01
CA TYR A 921 43.66 10.15 29.58
C TYR A 921 42.39 10.55 28.83
N TYR A 922 42.49 11.49 27.89
CA TYR A 922 41.36 11.92 27.07
C TYR A 922 41.55 11.46 25.62
N MET A 923 40.50 10.90 25.03
CA MET A 923 40.42 10.53 23.62
C MET A 923 39.24 11.26 22.98
N GLY A 924 39.53 12.17 22.04
CA GLY A 924 38.50 12.88 21.28
C GLY A 924 38.45 12.40 19.84
N HIS A 925 37.25 12.38 19.26
CA HIS A 925 37.05 12.28 17.81
C HIS A 925 36.38 13.55 17.28
N SER A 926 36.83 14.05 16.12
CA SER A 926 36.18 15.15 15.39
C SER A 926 35.92 16.40 16.27
N GLN A 927 34.67 16.87 16.43
CA GLN A 927 34.31 17.97 17.33
C GLN A 927 34.79 17.76 18.79
N GLY A 928 34.81 16.51 19.27
CA GLY A 928 35.38 16.14 20.56
C GLY A 928 36.87 16.46 20.71
N THR A 929 37.61 16.59 19.60
CA THR A 929 38.98 17.14 19.62
C THR A 929 38.96 18.67 19.63
N LEU A 930 38.10 19.31 18.84
CA LEU A 930 38.01 20.78 18.74
C LEU A 930 37.76 21.40 20.12
N ILE A 931 36.74 20.92 20.84
CA ILE A 931 36.40 21.46 22.16
C ILE A 931 37.55 21.28 23.17
N MET A 932 38.33 20.19 23.04
CA MET A 932 39.49 19.94 23.89
C MET A 932 40.69 20.82 23.53
N PHE A 933 41.05 20.97 22.24
CA PHE A 933 42.10 21.91 21.81
C PHE A 933 41.76 23.33 22.27
N SER A 934 40.51 23.77 22.06
CA SER A 934 40.02 25.07 22.49
C SER A 934 40.10 25.25 24.01
N LYS A 935 39.60 24.31 24.82
CA LYS A 935 39.71 24.35 26.29
C LYS A 935 41.17 24.42 26.76
N LEU A 936 42.05 23.58 26.21
CA LEU A 936 43.48 23.55 26.55
C LEU A 936 44.22 24.83 26.13
N SER A 937 43.75 25.57 25.14
CA SER A 937 44.36 26.85 24.73
C SER A 937 44.07 28.01 25.68
N VAL A 938 42.94 27.95 26.41
CA VAL A 938 42.47 29.04 27.28
C VAL A 938 42.57 28.73 28.78
N ASP A 939 42.60 27.45 29.17
CA ASP A 939 42.58 27.01 30.57
C ASP A 939 43.74 26.07 30.91
N GLN A 940 44.83 26.67 31.41
CA GLN A 940 46.04 25.95 31.82
C GLN A 940 45.89 25.22 33.17
N GLU A 941 44.85 25.51 33.97
CA GLU A 941 44.58 24.76 35.21
C GLU A 941 43.80 23.48 34.89
N PHE A 942 42.83 23.55 33.99
CA PHE A 942 42.19 22.38 33.43
C PHE A 942 43.19 21.48 32.68
N ALA A 943 44.13 22.07 31.93
CA ALA A 943 45.16 21.30 31.22
C ALA A 943 45.96 20.34 32.15
N LYS A 944 46.17 20.69 33.43
CA LYS A 944 46.84 19.82 34.42
C LYS A 944 46.05 18.54 34.74
N ARG A 945 44.74 18.51 34.46
CA ARG A 945 43.84 17.36 34.67
C ARG A 945 43.97 16.33 33.54
N ILE A 946 44.51 16.72 32.39
CA ILE A 946 44.66 15.87 31.20
C ILE A 946 46.09 15.32 31.14
N LYS A 947 46.25 14.01 31.39
CA LYS A 947 47.57 13.36 31.40
C LYS A 947 48.14 13.17 29.99
N ARG A 948 47.28 12.81 29.05
CA ARG A 948 47.54 12.78 27.61
C ARG A 948 46.25 13.07 26.86
N PHE A 949 46.35 13.81 25.78
CA PHE A 949 45.28 13.97 24.81
C PHE A 949 45.58 13.12 23.57
N TYR A 950 44.69 12.19 23.23
CA TYR A 950 44.66 11.47 21.97
C TYR A 950 43.58 12.08 21.07
N ALA A 951 43.99 12.71 19.97
CA ALA A 951 43.09 13.37 19.03
C ALA A 951 42.97 12.53 17.76
N LEU A 952 41.77 11.97 17.53
CA LEU A 952 41.43 11.17 16.36
C LEU A 952 40.65 12.03 15.36
N ALA A 953 41.05 12.03 14.09
CA ALA A 953 40.49 12.90 13.05
C ALA A 953 40.37 14.38 13.50
N PRO A 954 41.49 15.02 13.93
CA PRO A 954 41.46 16.22 14.73
C PRO A 954 41.01 17.47 13.97
N ILE A 955 39.94 18.10 14.43
CA ILE A 955 39.43 19.37 13.88
C ILE A 955 40.24 20.54 14.46
N GLY A 956 41.22 20.99 13.69
CA GLY A 956 41.95 22.25 13.92
C GLY A 956 41.58 23.35 12.93
N SER A 957 41.22 22.98 11.70
CA SER A 957 40.68 23.87 10.66
C SER A 957 39.77 23.07 9.73
N VAL A 958 38.84 23.76 9.08
CA VAL A 958 37.88 23.21 8.10
C VAL A 958 37.89 24.01 6.78
N LYS A 959 38.98 24.74 6.52
CA LYS A 959 39.13 25.62 5.34
C LYS A 959 39.16 24.83 4.03
N ASN A 960 39.66 23.60 4.06
CA ASN A 960 39.87 22.74 2.90
C ASN A 960 38.94 21.52 2.90
N ILE A 961 37.80 21.60 3.60
CA ILE A 961 36.75 20.58 3.62
C ILE A 961 36.31 20.19 2.21
N LYS A 962 36.04 18.89 1.99
CA LYS A 962 35.74 18.31 0.67
C LYS A 962 34.36 17.63 0.61
N GLY A 963 33.84 17.53 -0.60
CA GLY A 963 32.62 16.76 -0.91
C GLY A 963 31.32 17.41 -0.43
N LEU A 964 30.30 16.59 -0.18
CA LEU A 964 28.92 17.04 0.04
C LEU A 964 28.75 18.07 1.16
N LEU A 965 29.59 18.04 2.22
CA LEU A 965 29.50 19.03 3.28
C LEU A 965 29.99 20.42 2.83
N LEU A 966 30.99 20.50 1.94
CA LEU A 966 31.39 21.76 1.30
C LEU A 966 30.26 22.31 0.42
N ASP A 967 29.59 21.44 -0.35
CA ASP A 967 28.47 21.83 -1.21
C ASP A 967 27.28 22.36 -0.39
N LEU A 968 27.00 21.75 0.76
CA LEU A 968 25.99 22.22 1.71
C LEU A 968 26.36 23.58 2.33
N VAL A 969 27.60 23.73 2.81
CA VAL A 969 28.10 25.01 3.35
C VAL A 969 28.00 26.13 2.31
N ASN A 970 28.38 25.85 1.06
CA ASN A 970 28.26 26.80 -0.06
C ASN A 970 26.80 27.11 -0.44
N ALA A 971 25.90 26.12 -0.35
CA ALA A 971 24.48 26.31 -0.64
C ALA A 971 23.77 27.23 0.37
N PHE A 972 24.18 27.21 1.64
CA PHE A 972 23.64 28.09 2.70
C PHE A 972 24.42 29.41 2.87
N GLY A 973 25.64 29.52 2.33
CA GLY A 973 26.50 30.71 2.49
C GLY A 973 25.98 32.01 1.85
N ASN A 974 25.07 31.94 0.87
CA ASN A 974 24.65 33.10 0.08
C ASN A 974 23.65 34.07 0.77
N GLU A 975 23.24 33.82 2.02
CA GLU A 975 22.50 34.80 2.84
C GLU A 975 23.40 35.61 3.80
N PHE A 976 24.73 35.45 3.74
CA PHE A 976 25.68 36.20 4.57
C PHE A 976 26.90 36.66 3.76
N ASP A 977 27.22 37.97 3.80
CA ASP A 977 28.23 38.59 2.91
C ASP A 977 29.57 37.83 2.87
N VAL A 978 29.92 37.28 1.71
CA VAL A 978 31.30 36.88 1.42
C VAL A 978 32.07 38.15 1.02
N VAL A 979 32.92 38.65 1.92
CA VAL A 979 33.96 39.61 1.55
C VAL A 979 35.17 38.80 1.13
N GLU A 980 35.62 38.98 -0.12
CA GLU A 980 36.89 38.47 -0.61
C GLU A 980 38.04 39.06 0.24
N ASN A 981 38.72 38.25 1.06
CA ASN A 981 40.12 38.46 1.42
C ASN A 981 40.77 37.21 2.02
N SER A 982 42.10 37.14 1.92
CA SER A 982 42.89 35.90 1.82
C SER A 982 43.17 35.12 3.12
N ASP A 983 42.83 35.65 4.29
CA ASP A 983 43.36 35.16 5.57
C ASP A 983 42.28 34.74 6.57
N LEU A 984 41.60 33.63 6.26
CA LEU A 984 40.76 32.91 7.24
C LEU A 984 41.65 32.24 8.30
N HIS A 985 41.90 32.97 9.39
CA HIS A 985 42.30 32.43 10.68
C HIS A 985 41.04 32.17 11.53
N PHE A 986 41.17 31.39 12.62
CA PHE A 986 40.08 31.16 13.60
C PHE A 986 39.81 32.37 14.50
N GLN A 987 39.67 33.54 13.87
CA GLN A 987 38.75 34.53 14.40
C GLN A 987 37.35 33.95 14.27
N SER A 988 36.64 33.94 15.38
CA SER A 988 35.29 33.40 15.57
C SER A 988 34.18 34.04 14.71
N THR A 989 34.54 34.93 13.78
CA THR A 989 33.63 35.55 12.83
C THR A 989 33.57 34.78 11.52
N ARG A 990 32.37 34.22 11.24
CA ARG A 990 31.91 33.62 9.97
C ARG A 990 32.26 32.15 9.70
N TRP A 991 31.78 31.29 10.61
CA TRP A 991 31.07 30.06 10.22
C TRP A 991 29.59 30.21 10.59
N ASN A 992 28.77 30.74 9.67
CA ASN A 992 27.40 31.17 9.94
C ASN A 992 26.37 30.00 9.90
N PHE A 993 26.60 29.01 10.76
CA PHE A 993 25.55 28.10 11.24
C PHE A 993 25.30 28.24 12.75
N PHE A 994 26.23 28.86 13.49
CA PHE A 994 26.23 28.88 14.98
C PHE A 994 26.40 30.26 15.64
N THR A 995 26.30 31.38 14.91
CA THR A 995 26.18 32.71 15.54
C THR A 995 25.13 33.56 14.83
N LYS A 996 24.21 34.15 15.62
CA LYS A 996 23.25 35.14 15.12
C LYS A 996 23.43 36.46 15.87
N HIS A 997 23.98 37.46 15.20
CA HIS A 997 23.81 38.84 15.66
C HIS A 997 22.35 39.25 15.52
N ARG A 998 21.73 39.74 16.60
CA ARG A 998 20.51 40.54 16.51
C ARG A 998 20.85 41.86 15.83
N ALA A 999 20.24 42.10 14.69
CA ALA A 999 19.94 43.45 14.22
C ALA A 999 18.45 43.47 13.88
N LEU A 1000 17.65 44.05 14.76
CA LEU A 1000 16.30 44.61 14.52
C LEU A 1000 15.73 45.10 15.87
N ASP A 1001 16.24 46.24 16.35
CA ASP A 1001 15.53 47.03 17.35
C ASP A 1001 14.88 48.22 16.62
N ALA A 1002 13.55 48.16 16.50
CA ALA A 1002 12.69 49.27 16.12
C ALA A 1002 11.38 49.14 16.90
N ASP A 1003 11.51 49.10 18.23
CA ASP A 1003 10.59 49.60 19.26
C ASP A 1003 11.16 49.13 20.61
N GLY A 1004 11.54 50.07 21.48
CA GLY A 1004 12.50 49.79 22.56
C GLY A 1004 11.88 49.47 23.92
N GLU A 1005 12.65 48.75 24.74
CA GLU A 1005 12.76 48.93 26.19
C GLU A 1005 14.12 48.39 26.68
N GLU A 1006 14.59 48.84 27.84
CA GLU A 1006 16.02 48.79 28.21
C GLU A 1006 16.52 47.44 28.75
N GLY A 1007 17.78 47.09 28.42
CA GLY A 1007 18.68 46.41 29.35
C GLY A 1007 19.13 44.98 29.02
N HIS A 1008 20.20 44.83 28.21
CA HIS A 1008 21.48 44.22 28.61
C HIS A 1008 22.50 44.32 27.44
N SER A 1009 23.81 44.23 27.75
CA SER A 1009 24.90 44.78 26.94
C SER A 1009 25.18 44.09 25.59
N VAL A 1010 25.37 44.91 24.55
CA VAL A 1010 25.86 44.52 23.22
C VAL A 1010 27.39 44.37 23.22
N HIS A 1011 27.91 43.55 22.29
CA HIS A 1011 29.32 43.32 21.94
C HIS A 1011 30.19 42.48 22.89
N SER A 1012 30.36 41.21 22.51
CA SER A 1012 31.67 40.54 22.60
C SER A 1012 32.04 40.01 21.21
N THR A 1013 33.23 40.36 20.72
CA THR A 1013 33.90 39.56 19.69
C THR A 1013 34.10 38.16 20.26
N PRO A 1014 33.63 37.08 19.63
CA PRO A 1014 33.70 35.76 20.24
C PRO A 1014 35.17 35.30 20.37
N PRO A 1015 35.48 34.38 21.29
CA PRO A 1015 36.86 34.08 21.69
C PRO A 1015 37.74 33.56 20.52
N GLU A 1016 38.99 34.02 20.47
CA GLU A 1016 40.02 33.49 19.57
C GLU A 1016 40.84 32.43 20.32
N TYR A 1017 40.74 31.17 19.88
CA TYR A 1017 41.40 30.02 20.51
C TYR A 1017 42.80 29.82 19.93
N ASP A 1018 43.80 30.26 20.67
CA ASP A 1018 45.21 30.21 20.25
C ASP A 1018 45.87 28.87 20.62
N PHE A 1019 45.81 27.90 19.72
CA PHE A 1019 46.37 26.56 19.92
C PHE A 1019 47.89 26.54 20.18
N THR A 1020 48.63 27.64 19.98
CA THR A 1020 50.05 27.72 20.38
C THR A 1020 50.27 27.72 21.89
N LYS A 1021 49.22 28.03 22.67
CA LYS A 1021 49.22 28.01 24.14
C LYS A 1021 48.98 26.62 24.73
N ILE A 1022 48.75 25.60 23.91
CA ILE A 1022 48.48 24.25 24.39
C ILE A 1022 49.78 23.63 24.89
N THR A 1023 49.79 23.26 26.17
CA THR A 1023 50.94 22.65 26.87
C THR A 1023 50.71 21.17 27.20
N ALA A 1024 49.46 20.70 27.17
CA ALA A 1024 49.10 19.32 27.46
C ALA A 1024 49.59 18.36 26.36
N GLN A 1025 50.26 17.29 26.78
CA GLN A 1025 50.93 16.36 25.87
C GLN A 1025 49.93 15.66 24.94
N THR A 1026 50.04 15.95 23.64
CA THR A 1026 49.04 15.58 22.62
C THR A 1026 49.61 14.60 21.60
N VAL A 1027 48.87 13.53 21.31
CA VAL A 1027 49.12 12.56 20.23
C VAL A 1027 48.00 12.71 19.21
N ILE A 1028 48.33 12.82 17.92
CA ILE A 1028 47.32 12.94 16.86
C ILE A 1028 47.36 11.78 15.87
N TYR A 1029 46.17 11.35 15.45
CA TYR A 1029 45.92 10.38 14.39
C TYR A 1029 44.97 10.98 13.35
N TRP A 1030 45.38 11.03 12.08
CA TRP A 1030 44.60 11.63 10.98
C TRP A 1030 44.75 10.82 9.68
N GLY A 1031 43.80 10.96 8.76
CA GLY A 1031 43.74 10.19 7.53
C GLY A 1031 44.12 11.01 6.30
N ASP A 1032 44.69 10.37 5.28
CA ASP A 1032 44.94 11.02 3.98
C ASP A 1032 43.68 11.14 3.10
N GLU A 1033 42.66 10.33 3.36
CA GLU A 1033 41.31 10.44 2.75
C GLU A 1033 40.28 11.10 3.68
N ASP A 1034 40.72 11.77 4.75
CA ASP A 1034 39.83 12.53 5.64
C ASP A 1034 39.28 13.78 4.92
N TRP A 1035 37.95 13.82 4.76
CA TRP A 1035 37.23 14.86 4.03
C TRP A 1035 36.86 16.07 4.89
N LEU A 1036 36.97 15.98 6.22
CA LEU A 1036 36.65 17.05 7.17
C LEU A 1036 37.88 17.57 7.91
N ALA A 1037 38.72 16.68 8.44
CA ALA A 1037 40.03 16.99 8.99
C ALA A 1037 41.09 16.91 7.88
N ASP A 1038 40.92 17.73 6.84
CA ASP A 1038 41.69 17.63 5.58
C ASP A 1038 43.22 17.65 5.83
N PRO A 1039 44.01 16.80 5.15
CA PRO A 1039 45.47 16.80 5.22
C PRO A 1039 46.14 18.17 5.14
N THR A 1040 45.59 19.10 4.35
CA THR A 1040 46.10 20.47 4.18
C THR A 1040 45.83 21.32 5.43
N ASP A 1041 44.70 21.13 6.10
CA ASP A 1041 44.38 21.79 7.37
C ASP A 1041 45.19 21.19 8.53
N ILE A 1042 45.40 19.87 8.56
CA ILE A 1042 46.26 19.25 9.56
C ILE A 1042 47.71 19.74 9.43
N THR A 1043 48.30 19.65 8.24
CA THR A 1043 49.71 19.97 8.01
C THR A 1043 49.99 21.47 7.91
N GLY A 1044 49.07 22.26 7.34
CA GLY A 1044 49.22 23.70 7.14
C GLY A 1044 48.72 24.56 8.30
N TYR A 1045 47.74 24.10 9.09
CA TYR A 1045 47.16 24.89 10.19
C TYR A 1045 47.41 24.31 11.58
N LEU A 1046 47.02 23.06 11.83
CA LEU A 1046 47.01 22.49 13.19
C LEU A 1046 48.43 22.15 13.68
N LEU A 1047 49.17 21.31 12.95
CA LEU A 1047 50.49 20.82 13.34
C LEU A 1047 51.50 21.93 13.68
N PRO A 1048 51.61 23.03 12.90
CA PRO A 1048 52.50 24.15 13.25
C PRO A 1048 52.13 24.85 14.56
N ARG A 1049 50.86 24.81 14.98
CA ARG A 1049 50.38 25.49 16.19
C ARG A 1049 50.56 24.64 17.44
N ILE A 1050 50.30 23.34 17.37
CA ILE A 1050 50.42 22.44 18.53
C ILE A 1050 51.84 21.87 18.73
N GLN A 1051 52.84 22.34 17.98
CA GLN A 1051 54.20 21.77 17.98
C GLN A 1051 54.86 21.73 19.38
N GLY A 1052 54.54 22.67 20.27
CA GLY A 1052 55.03 22.68 21.66
C GLY A 1052 54.42 21.59 22.57
N ALA A 1053 53.27 21.03 22.19
CA ALA A 1053 52.55 19.97 22.91
C ALA A 1053 52.58 18.61 22.19
N LEU A 1054 52.99 18.58 20.92
CA LEU A 1054 52.91 17.42 20.06
C LEU A 1054 53.95 16.35 20.46
N VAL A 1055 53.44 15.19 20.89
CA VAL A 1055 54.21 14.00 21.28
C VAL A 1055 54.44 13.09 20.08
N GLN A 1056 53.38 12.87 19.30
CA GLN A 1056 53.39 11.99 18.14
C GLN A 1056 52.34 12.46 17.13
N ASN A 1057 52.70 12.35 15.86
CA ASN A 1057 51.88 12.62 14.70
C ASN A 1057 51.87 11.37 13.82
N THR A 1058 50.71 10.73 13.67
CA THR A 1058 50.54 9.54 12.83
C THR A 1058 49.47 9.80 11.79
N MET A 1059 49.86 9.76 10.51
CA MET A 1059 48.93 9.68 9.40
C MET A 1059 48.65 8.21 9.09
N ILE A 1060 47.39 7.86 8.89
CA ILE A 1060 46.95 6.51 8.54
C ILE A 1060 46.39 6.52 7.11
N THR A 1061 47.06 5.79 6.23
CA THR A 1061 46.71 5.69 4.81
C THR A 1061 45.39 4.96 4.60
N GLY A 1062 44.52 5.55 3.78
CA GLY A 1062 43.20 5.03 3.42
C GLY A 1062 42.12 5.22 4.48
N TYR A 1063 42.37 5.96 5.57
CA TYR A 1063 41.36 6.29 6.57
C TYR A 1063 40.63 7.58 6.18
N ASN A 1064 39.29 7.51 6.13
CA ASN A 1064 38.41 8.67 6.07
C ASN A 1064 38.00 9.13 7.50
N HIS A 1065 37.23 10.22 7.59
CA HIS A 1065 36.87 10.85 8.86
C HIS A 1065 36.19 9.92 9.89
N LEU A 1066 35.39 8.94 9.45
CA LEU A 1066 34.64 8.03 10.32
C LEU A 1066 35.41 6.73 10.63
N ASP A 1067 36.45 6.39 9.88
CA ASP A 1067 37.19 5.14 10.07
C ASP A 1067 37.88 5.08 11.45
N PHE A 1068 38.18 6.25 12.05
CA PHE A 1068 38.74 6.38 13.39
C PHE A 1068 37.85 5.86 14.52
N THR A 1069 36.55 5.67 14.29
CA THR A 1069 35.59 5.08 15.25
C THR A 1069 34.89 3.85 14.67
N TRP A 1070 34.54 3.85 13.37
CA TRP A 1070 33.71 2.82 12.76
C TRP A 1070 34.50 1.71 12.04
N SER A 1071 35.78 1.90 11.70
CA SER A 1071 36.55 0.86 11.01
C SER A 1071 36.81 -0.36 11.91
N ILE A 1072 36.54 -1.56 11.40
CA ILE A 1072 36.88 -2.83 12.05
C ILE A 1072 38.40 -3.00 12.28
N TYR A 1073 39.23 -2.18 11.63
CA TYR A 1073 40.69 -2.18 11.80
C TYR A 1073 41.19 -1.15 12.82
N ALA A 1074 40.37 -0.18 13.25
CA ALA A 1074 40.78 0.90 14.14
C ALA A 1074 41.36 0.39 15.48
N ALA A 1075 40.85 -0.71 16.02
CA ALA A 1075 41.42 -1.35 17.20
C ALA A 1075 42.86 -1.81 17.00
N LYS A 1076 43.15 -2.43 15.85
CA LYS A 1076 44.47 -2.94 15.52
C LYS A 1076 45.46 -1.80 15.21
N ASP A 1077 45.01 -0.83 14.41
CA ASP A 1077 45.90 0.19 13.84
C ASP A 1077 46.08 1.40 14.79
N ILE A 1078 45.14 1.64 15.70
CA ILE A 1078 45.13 2.78 16.65
C ILE A 1078 45.03 2.30 18.10
N TYR A 1079 43.91 1.68 18.51
CA TYR A 1079 43.58 1.57 19.94
C TYR A 1079 44.56 0.68 20.71
N LEU A 1080 44.98 -0.45 20.14
CA LEU A 1080 45.97 -1.34 20.74
C LEU A 1080 47.35 -0.69 20.83
N GLU A 1081 47.73 0.17 19.88
CA GLU A 1081 48.97 0.95 19.94
C GLU A 1081 48.92 1.98 21.08
N ILE A 1082 47.79 2.69 21.25
CA ILE A 1082 47.55 3.61 22.37
C ILE A 1082 47.60 2.85 23.71
N VAL A 1083 46.91 1.70 23.82
CA VAL A 1083 46.96 0.83 25.01
C VAL A 1083 48.40 0.44 25.36
N GLN A 1084 49.19 0.02 24.37
CA GLN A 1084 50.60 -0.35 24.59
C GLN A 1084 51.45 0.84 25.07
N LYS A 1085 51.28 2.03 24.48
CA LYS A 1085 51.99 3.24 24.91
C LYS A 1085 51.63 3.64 26.33
N ILE A 1086 50.35 3.62 26.69
CA ILE A 1086 49.91 3.96 28.05
C ILE A 1086 50.42 2.92 29.05
N LYS A 1087 50.40 1.63 28.71
CA LYS A 1087 50.99 0.58 29.57
C LYS A 1087 52.49 0.79 29.77
N ALA A 1088 53.24 1.09 28.72
CA ALA A 1088 54.66 1.43 28.82
C ALA A 1088 54.91 2.69 29.67
N GLU A 1089 54.07 3.73 29.55
CA GLU A 1089 54.11 4.95 30.38
C GLU A 1089 53.81 4.68 31.86
N LEU A 1090 52.97 3.68 32.15
CA LEU A 1090 52.59 3.25 33.50
C LEU A 1090 53.51 2.15 34.07
N GLY A 1091 54.46 1.62 33.29
CA GLY A 1091 55.34 0.52 33.68
C GLY A 1091 54.65 -0.84 33.81
N MET A 1092 53.62 -1.09 32.98
CA MET A 1092 52.70 -2.24 33.00
C MET A 1092 52.97 -3.29 31.92
#